data_AF-A0A0V1HF75-F1
#
_entry.id   AF-A0A0V1HF75-F1
#
_cell.length_a   1.000
_cell.length_b   1.000
_cell.length_c   1.000
_cell.angle_alpha   90.00
_cell.angle_beta   90.00
_cell.angle_gamma   90.00
#
_symmetry.space_group_name_H-M   'P 1'
#
loop_
_entity.id
_entity.type
_entity.pdbx_description
1 polymer ?
#
loop_
_entity_poly.entity_id
_entity_poly.type
_entity_poly.pdbx_seq_one_letter_code
_entity_poly.pdbx_strand_id
1 'polypeptide(L)'
;LNKLEVHEKKVERLRMMYANCTVVHGNLEITYLTPDDLKDAGISDLHFLNDIVEVTGYVLIAHNSIKNFSLPSLQIIWGDKKFRPTSDQMVSQFGLLVLNNAFSTFDLSNLRAIHDGSVGIQMNHRMCHWKTIDFRQLLGDNYEKRLIIRDSYGECYTDAVCDSSCLHCWGSEKRQCQKIYRNNCAPQCSSGMCYDVESPQFCCHPECAAGCFGPSDSECYGCSTMRDNGKCVDKCPTPELYDPITTQYVKNPDGKYAFNRDCVTTCPAHMVVYKDGCVSRCPENFTADEGDNVCRPCQGACPKTCIIEQHVNSLNIKDFIGCTKVDGVIEIRKDTFIGGALLQPNGTFIPYDPMTPAQLEALSSVRQVTHYVLVQTEKLKSLNFLRNLQKIEGRKLFDSKYALYITHSFSLQQLGTISLTSVLNGEIYIASNFDLCYIHNIPWNKLIASTHSVAKVRKNREADVCEAEGRTCDMSCDLSQGCWGPGSEMCFECLHWRLGNVCVDDCSTDGEYQASPKQCALCHPECISCTGPGSRNCTKCRHVSLDGECIRNCPQETHFENPATHVCEPCHANCYSYGCTGSGNFVGIGGCNRCKYGVFDEDTQSITRCLRELSAERLCSEFPDLENYYWTVPLSTKIQTEVAHAVCMKCHPACKSCYGYGVDFVHYGCDCLNYTYRETPTSSVCVLQCPKNTFIRPAPDAGRADECIPCDSQCDGCIGPTSTDCVECVTYKDYLSDTDRFNCTNVCPADRPYISADRLCTDINMDEVIYEKYEVNIVENYG
;
A
#
# COMPACT_ATOMS: atom_id res chain seq x y z
N LEU A 1 -16.05 33.19 -5.35
CA LEU A 1 -15.40 34.50 -5.13
C LEU A 1 -15.83 35.45 -6.24
N ASN A 2 -16.39 36.60 -5.86
CA ASN A 2 -17.02 37.58 -6.76
C ASN A 2 -16.01 38.17 -7.76
N LYS A 3 -16.48 38.33 -9.01
CA LYS A 3 -15.69 38.67 -10.21
C LYS A 3 -15.38 40.17 -10.38
N LEU A 4 -15.63 41.02 -9.38
CA LEU A 4 -15.75 42.48 -9.57
C LEU A 4 -14.83 43.37 -8.70
N GLU A 5 -13.96 42.83 -7.83
CA GLU A 5 -13.03 43.63 -7.00
C GLU A 5 -11.53 43.35 -7.27
N VAL A 6 -11.20 42.60 -8.32
CA VAL A 6 -9.92 41.86 -8.41
C VAL A 6 -8.99 42.38 -9.52
N HIS A 7 -9.11 43.64 -9.92
CA HIS A 7 -8.32 44.17 -11.04
C HIS A 7 -6.95 44.75 -10.67
N GLU A 8 -6.65 45.07 -9.40
CA GLU A 8 -5.52 45.97 -9.17
C GLU A 8 -4.11 45.37 -9.03
N LYS A 9 -3.88 44.09 -8.71
CA LYS A 9 -2.49 43.53 -8.70
C LYS A 9 -2.44 42.01 -8.94
N LYS A 10 -2.66 41.53 -10.18
CA LYS A 10 -2.59 40.09 -10.50
C LYS A 10 -1.18 39.51 -10.35
N VAL A 11 -0.19 40.17 -10.95
CA VAL A 11 1.20 39.71 -10.94
C VAL A 11 1.78 39.65 -9.52
N GLU A 12 1.47 40.65 -8.68
CA GLU A 12 1.93 40.67 -7.30
C GLU A 12 1.38 39.49 -6.47
N ARG A 13 0.14 39.05 -6.73
CA ARG A 13 -0.40 37.86 -6.06
C ARG A 13 0.30 36.59 -6.48
N LEU A 14 0.58 36.44 -7.79
CA LEU A 14 1.38 35.32 -8.28
C LEU A 14 2.78 35.33 -7.65
N ARG A 15 3.40 36.51 -7.53
CA ARG A 15 4.69 36.69 -6.88
C ARG A 15 4.64 36.32 -5.39
N MET A 16 3.64 36.78 -4.65
CA MET A 16 3.46 36.41 -3.24
C MET A 16 3.22 34.90 -3.03
N MET A 17 2.61 34.23 -3.99
CA MET A 17 2.33 32.79 -3.90
C MET A 17 3.52 31.91 -4.31
N TYR A 18 4.28 32.31 -5.33
CA TYR A 18 5.21 31.42 -6.01
C TYR A 18 6.68 31.87 -6.04
N ALA A 19 7.00 33.10 -5.61
CA ALA A 19 8.40 33.53 -5.57
C ALA A 19 9.22 32.66 -4.61
N ASN A 20 10.40 32.21 -5.06
CA ASN A 20 11.29 31.28 -4.34
C ASN A 20 10.64 29.92 -4.00
N CYS A 21 9.54 29.55 -4.68
CA CYS A 21 8.89 28.26 -4.49
C CYS A 21 9.51 27.23 -5.44
N THR A 22 10.00 26.11 -4.89
CA THR A 22 10.53 24.99 -5.67
C THR A 22 9.53 23.87 -5.87
N VAL A 23 8.64 23.65 -4.90
CA VAL A 23 7.59 22.61 -4.95
C VAL A 23 6.24 23.24 -4.62
N VAL A 24 5.31 23.19 -5.58
CA VAL A 24 3.94 23.67 -5.41
C VAL A 24 3.07 22.53 -4.89
N HIS A 25 2.77 22.54 -3.59
CA HIS A 25 1.82 21.62 -2.96
C HIS A 25 0.37 22.02 -3.25
N GLY A 26 -0.06 21.80 -4.50
CA GLY A 26 -1.36 22.23 -5.01
C GLY A 26 -1.32 22.43 -6.51
N ASN A 27 -2.03 23.44 -7.00
CA ASN A 27 -2.16 23.69 -8.43
C ASN A 27 -1.40 24.96 -8.81
N LEU A 28 -0.85 25.00 -10.02
CA LEU A 28 -0.26 26.20 -10.60
C LEU A 28 -1.21 26.75 -11.67
N GLU A 29 -1.81 27.92 -11.41
CA GLU A 29 -2.78 28.54 -12.30
C GLU A 29 -2.28 29.90 -12.81
N ILE A 30 -1.99 29.98 -14.11
CA ILE A 30 -1.57 31.19 -14.80
C ILE A 30 -2.66 31.57 -15.79
N THR A 31 -3.50 32.54 -15.42
CA THR A 31 -4.66 32.90 -16.23
C THR A 31 -4.86 34.41 -16.38
N TYR A 32 -5.40 34.80 -17.53
CA TYR A 32 -5.81 36.19 -17.83
C TYR A 32 -4.72 37.24 -17.63
N LEU A 33 -3.45 36.91 -17.88
CA LEU A 33 -2.34 37.87 -17.86
C LEU A 33 -2.26 38.65 -19.18
N THR A 34 -2.09 39.96 -19.06
CA THR A 34 -1.92 40.88 -20.19
C THR A 34 -0.54 41.54 -20.17
N PRO A 35 -0.06 42.11 -21.29
CA PRO A 35 1.17 42.89 -21.31
C PRO A 35 1.16 44.09 -20.35
N ASP A 36 0.00 44.72 -20.14
CA ASP A 36 -0.15 45.85 -19.22
C ASP A 36 0.05 45.40 -17.76
N ASP A 37 -0.47 44.21 -17.39
CA ASP A 37 -0.25 43.64 -16.05
C ASP A 37 1.26 43.45 -15.72
N LEU A 38 2.07 43.06 -16.72
CA LEU A 38 3.53 42.93 -16.57
C LEU A 38 4.21 44.30 -16.43
N LYS A 39 3.79 45.26 -17.27
CA LYS A 39 4.29 46.63 -17.27
C LYS A 39 4.02 47.33 -15.93
N ASP A 40 2.81 47.18 -15.40
CA ASP A 40 2.40 47.75 -14.11
C ASP A 40 3.20 47.16 -12.94
N ALA A 41 3.60 45.89 -13.06
CA ALA A 41 4.49 45.23 -12.10
C ALA A 41 5.98 45.53 -12.30
N GLY A 42 6.35 46.26 -13.36
CA GLY A 42 7.74 46.60 -13.66
C GLY A 42 8.60 45.42 -14.10
N ILE A 43 8.00 44.37 -14.66
CA ILE A 43 8.71 43.16 -15.12
C ILE A 43 8.46 42.91 -16.61
N SER A 44 9.43 42.30 -17.29
CA SER A 44 9.30 41.87 -18.69
C SER A 44 8.82 40.44 -18.85
N ASP A 45 9.03 39.62 -17.81
CA ASP A 45 8.78 38.18 -17.78
C ASP A 45 8.48 37.71 -16.36
N LEU A 46 7.96 36.48 -16.24
CA LEU A 46 7.58 35.86 -14.97
C LEU A 46 8.74 35.09 -14.33
N HIS A 47 9.94 35.68 -14.25
CA HIS A 47 11.15 35.00 -13.79
C HIS A 47 11.04 34.40 -12.38
N PHE A 48 10.16 34.93 -11.52
CA PHE A 48 9.91 34.40 -10.18
C PHE A 48 9.28 32.99 -10.18
N LEU A 49 8.81 32.49 -11.33
CA LEU A 49 8.34 31.12 -11.52
C LEU A 49 9.48 30.16 -11.92
N ASN A 50 10.67 30.67 -12.22
CA ASN A 50 11.78 29.86 -12.73
C ASN A 50 12.30 28.85 -11.71
N ASP A 51 12.03 29.03 -10.42
CA ASP A 51 12.50 28.12 -9.36
C ASP A 51 11.59 26.89 -9.18
N ILE A 52 10.38 26.90 -9.77
CA ILE A 52 9.42 25.81 -9.62
C ILE A 52 9.93 24.58 -10.36
N VAL A 53 10.24 23.52 -9.61
CA VAL A 53 10.69 22.22 -10.10
C VAL A 53 9.54 21.21 -10.16
N GLU A 54 8.59 21.29 -9.23
CA GLU A 54 7.56 20.27 -9.05
C GLU A 54 6.19 20.88 -8.74
N VAL A 55 5.13 20.30 -9.31
CA VAL A 55 3.73 20.64 -9.00
C VAL A 55 2.97 19.37 -8.65
N THR A 56 2.38 19.30 -7.45
CA THR A 56 1.69 18.07 -6.98
C THR A 56 0.29 17.90 -7.59
N GLY A 57 -0.43 18.99 -7.82
CA GLY A 57 -1.74 19.00 -8.47
C GLY A 57 -1.63 19.13 -9.98
N TYR A 58 -2.40 20.05 -10.56
CA TYR A 58 -2.40 20.34 -11.99
C TYR A 58 -1.76 21.70 -12.32
N VAL A 59 -1.40 21.86 -13.59
CA VAL A 59 -0.97 23.13 -14.18
C VAL A 59 -2.00 23.62 -15.18
N LEU A 60 -2.55 24.81 -14.96
CA LEU A 60 -3.51 25.48 -15.84
C LEU A 60 -2.91 26.77 -16.38
N ILE A 61 -2.80 26.87 -17.71
CA ILE A 61 -2.30 28.05 -18.40
C ILE A 61 -3.35 28.48 -19.41
N ALA A 62 -4.18 29.46 -19.07
CA ALA A 62 -5.35 29.78 -19.88
C ALA A 62 -5.64 31.27 -20.07
N HIS A 63 -6.06 31.66 -21.27
CA HIS A 63 -6.53 33.01 -21.59
C HIS A 63 -5.49 34.12 -21.37
N ASN A 64 -4.21 33.84 -21.57
CA ASN A 64 -3.15 34.84 -21.44
C ASN A 64 -2.87 35.53 -22.78
N SER A 65 -2.74 36.85 -22.76
CA SER A 65 -2.46 37.70 -23.94
C SER A 65 -0.97 38.10 -24.05
N ILE A 66 -0.12 37.64 -23.13
CA ILE A 66 1.33 37.82 -23.20
C ILE A 66 1.92 36.94 -24.31
N LYS A 67 3.10 37.31 -24.83
CA LYS A 67 3.74 36.59 -25.96
C LYS A 67 4.69 35.48 -25.54
N ASN A 68 5.29 35.57 -24.36
CA ASN A 68 6.34 34.65 -23.93
C ASN A 68 5.96 34.05 -22.58
N PHE A 69 6.09 32.73 -22.45
CA PHE A 69 5.89 32.03 -21.19
C PHE A 69 6.90 30.88 -21.06
N SER A 70 7.55 30.77 -19.90
CA SER A 70 8.49 29.69 -19.62
C SER A 70 8.39 29.22 -18.19
N LEU A 71 8.55 27.91 -17.98
CA LEU A 71 8.84 27.30 -16.68
C LEU A 71 10.11 26.45 -16.83
N PRO A 72 11.29 27.10 -16.85
CA PRO A 72 12.52 26.45 -17.28
C PRO A 72 12.99 25.37 -16.31
N SER A 73 12.63 25.40 -15.03
CA SER A 73 13.06 24.37 -14.05
C SER A 73 12.00 23.32 -13.78
N LEU A 74 10.78 23.46 -14.30
CA LEU A 74 9.69 22.53 -14.02
C LEU A 74 10.02 21.17 -14.62
N GLN A 75 10.12 20.14 -13.78
CA GLN A 75 10.48 18.78 -14.17
C GLN A 75 9.28 17.83 -14.13
N ILE A 76 8.39 17.98 -13.16
CA ILE A 76 7.34 17.00 -12.88
C ILE A 76 6.00 17.67 -12.54
N ILE A 77 4.92 17.15 -13.12
CA ILE A 77 3.54 17.43 -12.73
C ILE A 77 2.90 16.11 -12.28
N TRP A 78 2.48 16.00 -11.02
CA TRP A 78 1.99 14.73 -10.48
C TRP A 78 0.53 14.44 -10.81
N GLY A 79 -0.34 15.45 -10.77
CA GLY A 79 -1.76 15.25 -11.07
C GLY A 79 -2.58 14.64 -9.91
N ASP A 80 -2.12 14.78 -8.65
CA ASP A 80 -2.86 14.35 -7.45
C ASP A 80 -4.26 14.98 -7.40
N LYS A 81 -4.35 16.22 -7.92
CA LYS A 81 -5.58 16.90 -8.31
C LYS A 81 -5.54 17.18 -9.81
N LYS A 82 -6.68 17.03 -10.47
CA LYS A 82 -6.83 17.24 -11.92
C LYS A 82 -7.85 18.34 -12.20
N PHE A 83 -7.57 19.19 -13.19
CA PHE A 83 -8.48 20.24 -13.61
C PHE A 83 -9.65 19.65 -14.39
N ARG A 84 -10.89 20.04 -14.04
CA ARG A 84 -12.11 19.65 -14.75
C ARG A 84 -12.80 20.89 -15.31
N PRO A 85 -12.89 21.06 -16.65
CA PRO A 85 -13.65 22.15 -17.25
C PRO A 85 -15.14 22.03 -16.88
N THR A 86 -15.81 23.16 -16.66
CA THR A 86 -17.24 23.22 -16.28
C THR A 86 -18.23 22.91 -17.41
N SER A 87 -17.76 22.65 -18.64
CA SER A 87 -18.61 22.31 -19.78
C SER A 87 -18.81 20.79 -19.84
N ASP A 88 -20.07 20.34 -19.79
CA ASP A 88 -20.50 18.93 -19.90
C ASP A 88 -19.96 18.18 -21.14
N GLN A 89 -19.43 18.91 -22.12
CA GLN A 89 -18.83 18.33 -23.34
C GLN A 89 -17.35 17.92 -23.17
N MET A 90 -16.69 18.22 -22.05
CA MET A 90 -15.30 17.84 -21.79
C MET A 90 -15.17 16.90 -20.58
N VAL A 91 -15.25 15.60 -20.84
CA VAL A 91 -15.17 14.54 -19.81
C VAL A 91 -13.74 14.39 -19.23
N SER A 92 -12.73 14.90 -19.93
CA SER A 92 -11.32 14.71 -19.58
C SER A 92 -10.89 15.55 -18.38
N GLN A 93 -10.06 14.93 -17.52
CA GLN A 93 -9.45 15.58 -16.35
C GLN A 93 -7.98 15.83 -16.65
N PHE A 94 -7.54 17.08 -16.53
CA PHE A 94 -6.23 17.50 -17.03
C PHE A 94 -5.20 17.61 -15.89
N GLY A 95 -4.03 17.01 -16.10
CA GLY A 95 -2.82 17.32 -15.31
C GLY A 95 -2.14 18.58 -15.83
N LEU A 96 -2.17 18.80 -17.14
CA LEU A 96 -1.74 20.04 -17.80
C LEU A 96 -2.80 20.49 -18.81
N LEU A 97 -3.28 21.73 -18.70
CA LEU A 97 -4.15 22.35 -19.70
C LEU A 97 -3.60 23.71 -20.13
N VAL A 98 -3.26 23.82 -21.41
CA VAL A 98 -2.83 25.06 -22.08
C VAL A 98 -3.94 25.49 -23.05
N LEU A 99 -4.71 26.52 -22.69
CA LEU A 99 -5.94 26.89 -23.39
C LEU A 99 -5.97 28.38 -23.80
N ASN A 100 -6.17 28.65 -25.09
CA ASN A 100 -6.50 29.98 -25.61
C ASN A 100 -5.49 31.08 -25.20
N ASN A 101 -4.20 30.84 -25.44
CA ASN A 101 -3.14 31.80 -25.16
C ASN A 101 -2.58 32.42 -26.45
N ALA A 102 -2.08 33.65 -26.34
CA ALA A 102 -1.43 34.40 -27.43
C ALA A 102 0.09 34.17 -27.51
N PHE A 103 0.59 33.08 -26.92
CA PHE A 103 2.03 32.78 -26.86
C PHE A 103 2.63 32.59 -28.26
N SER A 104 3.75 33.27 -28.50
CA SER A 104 4.68 33.00 -29.60
C SER A 104 5.81 32.07 -29.14
N THR A 105 6.21 32.15 -27.87
CA THR A 105 7.19 31.24 -27.26
C THR A 105 6.59 30.58 -26.03
N PHE A 106 6.78 29.26 -25.92
CA PHE A 106 6.29 28.43 -24.82
C PHE A 106 7.33 27.38 -24.46
N ASP A 107 7.97 27.56 -23.32
CA ASP A 107 9.15 26.77 -22.95
C ASP A 107 8.92 25.97 -21.66
N LEU A 108 8.92 24.63 -21.80
CA LEU A 108 8.91 23.67 -20.70
C LEU A 108 10.07 22.67 -20.85
N SER A 109 11.26 23.15 -21.21
CA SER A 109 12.37 22.29 -21.67
C SER A 109 12.91 21.27 -20.67
N ASN A 110 12.71 21.49 -19.37
CA ASN A 110 13.07 20.51 -18.34
C ASN A 110 11.90 19.63 -17.90
N LEU A 111 10.70 19.81 -18.45
CA LEU A 111 9.56 18.96 -18.12
C LEU A 111 9.82 17.55 -18.66
N ARG A 112 9.88 16.61 -17.73
CA ARG A 112 10.21 15.21 -17.97
C ARG A 112 8.99 14.32 -17.87
N ALA A 113 8.08 14.57 -16.93
CA ALA A 113 6.92 13.70 -16.73
C ALA A 113 5.66 14.46 -16.29
N ILE A 114 4.51 13.95 -16.76
CA ILE A 114 3.19 14.27 -16.24
C ILE A 114 2.58 12.94 -15.78
N HIS A 115 2.63 12.69 -14.47
CA HIS A 115 2.39 11.37 -13.91
C HIS A 115 0.93 10.92 -14.11
N ASP A 116 -0.04 11.73 -13.65
CA ASP A 116 -1.47 11.47 -13.84
C ASP A 116 -2.21 12.65 -14.54
N GLY A 117 -3.35 12.35 -15.17
CA GLY A 117 -4.19 13.30 -15.90
C GLY A 117 -3.86 13.45 -17.39
N SER A 118 -4.82 13.98 -18.14
CA SER A 118 -4.66 14.29 -19.57
C SER A 118 -3.84 15.56 -19.80
N VAL A 119 -3.26 15.69 -20.99
CA VAL A 119 -2.62 16.92 -21.49
C VAL A 119 -3.51 17.55 -22.54
N GLY A 120 -3.93 18.79 -22.30
CA GLY A 120 -4.73 19.58 -23.22
C GLY A 120 -3.93 20.72 -23.81
N ILE A 121 -3.79 20.78 -25.13
CA ILE A 121 -3.25 21.95 -25.85
C ILE A 121 -4.30 22.43 -26.84
N GLN A 122 -5.00 23.50 -26.47
CA GLN A 122 -6.24 23.89 -27.13
C GLN A 122 -6.28 25.38 -27.47
N MET A 123 -6.68 25.73 -28.70
CA MET A 123 -6.90 27.11 -29.17
C MET A 123 -5.68 28.04 -29.01
N ASN A 124 -4.45 27.52 -29.00
CA ASN A 124 -3.24 28.35 -28.93
C ASN A 124 -2.71 28.61 -30.34
N HIS A 125 -3.39 29.48 -31.10
CA HIS A 125 -3.23 29.57 -32.56
C HIS A 125 -1.81 29.89 -33.06
N ARG A 126 -0.95 30.48 -32.24
CA ARG A 126 0.41 30.94 -32.59
C ARG A 126 1.55 30.05 -32.07
N MET A 127 1.24 28.95 -31.38
CA MET A 127 2.25 28.03 -30.87
C MET A 127 2.66 27.01 -31.95
N CYS A 128 3.96 26.93 -32.26
CA CYS A 128 4.47 26.10 -33.36
C CYS A 128 5.26 24.85 -32.89
N HIS A 129 6.17 24.99 -31.91
CA HIS A 129 7.13 23.93 -31.53
C HIS A 129 6.51 22.72 -30.81
N TRP A 130 5.31 22.84 -30.24
CA TRP A 130 4.63 21.73 -29.56
C TRP A 130 4.45 20.49 -30.46
N LYS A 131 4.36 20.68 -31.79
CA LYS A 131 4.24 19.59 -32.76
C LYS A 131 5.47 18.70 -32.82
N THR A 132 6.62 19.24 -32.42
CA THR A 132 7.88 18.50 -32.40
C THR A 132 8.05 17.70 -31.12
N ILE A 133 7.18 17.85 -30.11
CA ILE A 133 7.35 17.17 -28.81
C ILE A 133 6.93 15.70 -28.90
N ASP A 134 7.80 14.80 -28.44
CA ASP A 134 7.46 13.41 -28.20
C ASP A 134 6.73 13.25 -26.86
N PHE A 135 5.39 13.21 -26.92
CA PHE A 135 4.55 13.07 -25.74
C PHE A 135 4.66 11.70 -25.05
N ARG A 136 5.23 10.67 -25.69
CA ARG A 136 5.51 9.40 -25.03
C ARG A 136 6.52 9.56 -23.90
N GLN A 137 7.49 10.46 -24.04
CA GLN A 137 8.42 10.79 -22.95
C GLN A 137 7.69 11.32 -21.71
N LEU A 138 6.66 12.16 -21.92
CA LEU A 138 5.96 12.85 -20.83
C LEU A 138 4.88 11.99 -20.17
N LEU A 139 4.17 11.17 -20.96
CA LEU A 139 2.94 10.49 -20.54
C LEU A 139 3.04 8.96 -20.50
N GLY A 140 4.16 8.38 -20.96
CA GLY A 140 4.35 6.93 -21.08
C GLY A 140 3.59 6.31 -22.25
N ASP A 141 3.47 4.98 -22.26
CA ASP A 141 2.93 4.23 -23.41
C ASP A 141 1.46 4.54 -23.73
N ASN A 142 0.68 5.00 -22.75
CA ASN A 142 -0.72 5.39 -22.93
C ASN A 142 -0.91 6.84 -23.38
N TYR A 143 0.13 7.52 -23.90
CA TYR A 143 0.08 8.95 -24.21
C TYR A 143 -1.04 9.33 -25.18
N GLU A 144 -1.34 8.51 -26.20
CA GLU A 144 -2.36 8.82 -27.20
C GLU A 144 -3.76 9.00 -26.61
N LYS A 145 -4.09 8.23 -25.57
CA LYS A 145 -5.37 8.34 -24.86
C LYS A 145 -5.44 9.54 -23.93
N ARG A 146 -4.28 10.08 -23.52
CA ARG A 146 -4.14 11.18 -22.57
C ARG A 146 -3.92 12.53 -23.26
N LEU A 147 -3.55 12.55 -24.53
CA LEU A 147 -3.23 13.75 -25.29
C LEU A 147 -4.45 14.29 -26.04
N ILE A 148 -4.80 15.56 -25.81
CA ILE A 148 -5.97 16.21 -26.42
C ILE A 148 -5.54 17.55 -27.01
N ILE A 149 -5.49 17.60 -28.34
CA ILE A 149 -5.04 18.78 -29.07
C ILE A 149 -6.18 19.31 -29.94
N ARG A 150 -6.46 20.61 -29.86
CA ARG A 150 -7.52 21.29 -30.65
C ARG A 150 -7.06 22.66 -31.12
N ASP A 151 -7.25 22.98 -32.40
CA ASP A 151 -7.12 24.33 -33.00
C ASP A 151 -5.88 25.16 -32.58
N SER A 152 -4.76 24.52 -32.24
CA SER A 152 -3.55 25.20 -31.70
C SER A 152 -2.45 25.43 -32.74
N TYR A 153 -2.82 25.56 -34.03
CA TYR A 153 -1.84 25.75 -35.11
C TYR A 153 -2.32 26.64 -36.27
N GLY A 154 -3.52 27.23 -36.17
CA GLY A 154 -4.16 27.95 -37.28
C GLY A 154 -3.38 29.17 -37.79
N GLU A 155 -2.51 29.75 -36.97
CA GLU A 155 -1.66 30.91 -37.30
C GLU A 155 -0.15 30.57 -37.22
N CYS A 156 0.22 29.28 -37.29
CA CYS A 156 1.61 28.86 -37.36
C CYS A 156 2.10 28.86 -38.81
N TYR A 157 2.66 29.98 -39.26
CA TYR A 157 3.06 30.19 -40.67
C TYR A 157 4.49 29.73 -41.01
N THR A 158 5.27 29.30 -40.02
CA THR A 158 6.65 28.84 -40.20
C THR A 158 6.81 27.42 -39.66
N ASP A 159 7.54 26.57 -40.37
CA ASP A 159 7.93 25.26 -39.85
C ASP A 159 8.76 25.45 -38.57
N ALA A 160 8.35 24.80 -37.48
CA ALA A 160 9.06 24.83 -36.22
C ALA A 160 10.35 24.00 -36.35
N VAL A 161 11.47 24.68 -36.61
CA VAL A 161 12.78 24.04 -36.73
C VAL A 161 13.46 23.99 -35.36
N CYS A 162 13.82 22.77 -34.94
CA CYS A 162 14.66 22.52 -33.77
C CYS A 162 16.14 22.74 -34.08
N ASP A 163 16.95 22.89 -33.03
CA ASP A 163 18.41 22.87 -33.16
C ASP A 163 18.88 21.54 -33.77
N SER A 164 19.97 21.58 -34.53
CA SER A 164 20.55 20.39 -35.20
C SER A 164 20.90 19.23 -34.27
N SER A 165 21.04 19.47 -32.97
CA SER A 165 21.36 18.46 -31.97
C SER A 165 20.16 17.63 -31.47
N CYS A 166 18.92 17.98 -31.84
CA CYS A 166 17.74 17.25 -31.38
C CYS A 166 16.59 17.24 -32.40
N LEU A 167 15.81 16.15 -32.39
CA LEU A 167 14.62 16.00 -33.23
C LEU A 167 13.38 16.67 -32.61
N HIS A 168 13.33 16.75 -31.28
CA HIS A 168 12.17 17.20 -30.51
C HIS A 168 12.55 18.38 -29.61
N CYS A 169 11.79 19.48 -29.64
CA CYS A 169 12.15 20.69 -28.91
C CYS A 169 10.94 21.57 -28.51
N TRP A 170 11.10 22.36 -27.46
CA TRP A 170 10.13 23.37 -27.02
C TRP A 170 10.37 24.74 -27.71
N GLY A 171 11.50 24.90 -28.39
CA GLY A 171 11.88 26.10 -29.11
C GLY A 171 13.13 25.84 -29.97
N SER A 172 13.60 26.86 -30.70
CA SER A 172 14.65 26.67 -31.71
C SER A 172 16.09 26.64 -31.15
N GLU A 173 16.29 26.92 -29.87
CA GLU A 173 17.63 26.92 -29.27
C GLU A 173 18.04 25.53 -28.75
N LYS A 174 19.34 25.21 -28.77
CA LYS A 174 19.90 23.95 -28.23
C LYS A 174 19.45 23.63 -26.79
N ARG A 175 19.31 24.65 -25.93
CA ARG A 175 18.83 24.46 -24.54
C ARG A 175 17.36 24.05 -24.46
N GLN A 176 16.62 24.21 -25.54
CA GLN A 176 15.19 23.92 -25.63
C GLN A 176 14.88 22.53 -26.19
N CYS A 177 15.91 21.70 -26.39
CA CYS A 177 15.75 20.30 -26.76
C CYS A 177 15.03 19.52 -25.66
N GLN A 178 14.07 18.69 -26.07
CA GLN A 178 13.32 17.83 -25.17
C GLN A 178 14.23 16.76 -24.54
N LYS A 179 14.02 16.45 -23.26
CA LYS A 179 14.72 15.36 -22.57
C LYS A 179 14.10 14.01 -22.94
N ILE A 180 14.92 13.09 -23.44
CA ILE A 180 14.52 11.72 -23.82
C ILE A 180 15.10 10.74 -22.80
N TYR A 181 14.25 9.87 -22.25
CA TYR A 181 14.66 8.90 -21.21
C TYR A 181 13.81 7.61 -21.18
N ARG A 182 12.81 7.45 -22.06
CA ARG A 182 11.93 6.26 -22.15
C ARG A 182 12.07 5.46 -23.45
N ASN A 183 12.35 6.10 -24.59
CA ASN A 183 12.24 5.44 -25.90
C ASN A 183 13.41 4.54 -26.30
N ASN A 184 14.51 4.58 -25.55
CA ASN A 184 15.74 3.86 -25.85
C ASN A 184 16.20 3.05 -24.65
N CYS A 185 15.28 2.45 -23.90
CA CYS A 185 15.63 1.63 -22.74
C CYS A 185 15.46 0.16 -23.06
N ALA A 186 16.35 -0.67 -22.53
CA ALA A 186 16.31 -2.10 -22.75
C ALA A 186 15.11 -2.73 -22.00
N PRO A 187 14.48 -3.81 -22.52
CA PRO A 187 13.26 -4.39 -21.95
C PRO A 187 13.36 -4.84 -20.49
N GLN A 188 14.58 -5.10 -20.00
CA GLN A 188 14.86 -5.46 -18.61
C GLN A 188 14.75 -4.28 -17.61
N CYS A 189 14.65 -3.04 -18.07
CA CYS A 189 14.48 -1.89 -17.19
C CYS A 189 13.07 -1.88 -16.60
N SER A 190 12.93 -2.40 -15.37
CA SER A 190 11.66 -2.49 -14.64
C SER A 190 10.97 -1.14 -14.43
N SER A 191 11.73 -0.05 -14.32
CA SER A 191 11.20 1.33 -14.25
C SER A 191 10.69 1.86 -15.60
N GLY A 192 11.03 1.20 -16.72
CA GLY A 192 10.78 1.67 -18.08
C GLY A 192 11.58 2.92 -18.46
N MET A 193 12.65 3.23 -17.71
CA MET A 193 13.47 4.44 -17.87
C MET A 193 14.96 4.13 -17.77
N CYS A 194 15.77 4.93 -18.44
CA CYS A 194 17.23 4.81 -18.50
C CYS A 194 17.87 6.20 -18.56
N TYR A 195 19.09 6.34 -18.04
CA TYR A 195 19.79 7.64 -17.95
C TYR A 195 20.82 7.88 -19.04
N ASP A 196 21.14 6.86 -19.82
CA ASP A 196 22.08 6.94 -20.94
C ASP A 196 21.37 6.58 -22.24
N VAL A 197 21.43 7.52 -23.20
CA VAL A 197 20.77 7.38 -24.51
C VAL A 197 21.57 6.48 -25.45
N GLU A 198 22.88 6.36 -25.25
CA GLU A 198 23.78 5.51 -26.03
C GLU A 198 23.84 4.08 -25.46
N SER A 199 23.60 3.92 -24.16
CA SER A 199 23.65 2.65 -23.43
C SER A 199 22.29 2.27 -22.81
N PRO A 200 21.37 1.67 -23.60
CA PRO A 200 19.98 1.39 -23.18
C PRO A 200 19.85 0.44 -21.97
N GLN A 201 20.92 -0.27 -21.60
CA GLN A 201 21.00 -1.15 -20.43
C GLN A 201 21.16 -0.41 -19.10
N PHE A 202 21.48 0.89 -19.11
CA PHE A 202 21.66 1.69 -17.90
C PHE A 202 20.32 2.20 -17.37
N CYS A 203 19.63 1.29 -16.69
CA CYS A 203 18.29 1.48 -16.15
C CYS A 203 18.26 2.40 -14.92
N CYS A 204 17.17 3.15 -14.77
CA CYS A 204 16.84 3.85 -13.54
C CYS A 204 16.30 2.90 -12.47
N HIS A 205 16.53 3.24 -11.20
CA HIS A 205 15.91 2.54 -10.06
C HIS A 205 14.37 2.51 -10.19
N PRO A 206 13.68 1.42 -9.77
CA PRO A 206 12.21 1.31 -9.84
C PRO A 206 11.46 2.43 -9.13
N GLU A 207 12.01 2.94 -8.03
CA GLU A 207 11.42 4.04 -7.24
C GLU A 207 11.63 5.44 -7.85
N CYS A 208 12.35 5.55 -8.96
CA CYS A 208 12.49 6.82 -9.66
C CYS A 208 11.21 7.18 -10.44
N ALA A 209 11.03 8.48 -10.65
CA ALA A 209 10.07 9.06 -11.56
C ALA A 209 10.74 10.17 -12.37
N ALA A 210 10.25 10.38 -13.60
CA ALA A 210 10.77 11.39 -14.52
C ALA A 210 12.25 11.21 -14.95
N GLY A 211 12.77 9.99 -14.80
CA GLY A 211 14.14 9.62 -15.13
C GLY A 211 15.09 9.71 -13.94
N CYS A 212 16.37 9.44 -14.21
CA CYS A 212 17.44 9.42 -13.24
C CYS A 212 18.75 9.95 -13.87
N PHE A 213 19.76 10.17 -13.05
CA PHE A 213 21.13 10.50 -13.46
C PHE A 213 22.14 9.44 -13.00
N GLY A 214 21.66 8.30 -12.51
CA GLY A 214 22.42 7.13 -12.11
C GLY A 214 21.49 5.98 -11.69
N PRO A 215 22.03 4.78 -11.36
CA PRO A 215 21.23 3.59 -11.09
C PRO A 215 20.62 3.53 -9.68
N SER A 216 21.07 4.39 -8.74
CA SER A 216 20.66 4.34 -7.33
C SER A 216 19.28 4.97 -7.07
N ASP A 217 18.65 4.58 -5.95
CA ASP A 217 17.42 5.18 -5.42
C ASP A 217 17.57 6.65 -4.98
N SER A 218 18.81 7.13 -4.85
CA SER A 218 19.16 8.52 -4.54
C SER A 218 19.45 9.38 -5.77
N GLU A 219 19.46 8.79 -6.97
CA GLU A 219 19.87 9.45 -8.22
C GLU A 219 18.68 9.73 -9.15
N CYS A 220 17.51 9.95 -8.57
CA CYS A 220 16.26 10.19 -9.29
C CYS A 220 15.97 11.69 -9.44
N TYR A 221 15.29 12.08 -10.54
CA TYR A 221 14.75 13.46 -10.68
C TYR A 221 13.48 13.67 -9.83
N GLY A 222 12.71 12.61 -9.58
CA GLY A 222 11.64 12.58 -8.60
C GLY A 222 11.41 11.16 -8.09
N CYS A 223 10.69 11.01 -6.99
CA CYS A 223 10.36 9.71 -6.42
C CYS A 223 8.95 9.29 -6.82
N SER A 224 8.78 8.07 -7.33
CA SER A 224 7.49 7.51 -7.77
C SER A 224 6.44 7.46 -6.66
N THR A 225 6.91 7.35 -5.42
CA THR A 225 6.13 7.14 -4.19
C THR A 225 6.53 8.16 -3.13
N MET A 226 7.57 7.88 -2.33
CA MET A 226 8.00 8.72 -1.20
C MET A 226 9.48 9.09 -1.27
N ARG A 227 9.83 10.23 -0.65
CA ARG A 227 11.19 10.72 -0.49
C ARG A 227 11.59 10.68 0.97
N ASP A 228 12.67 9.97 1.27
CA ASP A 228 13.25 9.89 2.60
C ASP A 228 14.72 10.31 2.57
N ASN A 229 15.03 11.47 3.15
CA ASN A 229 16.40 12.00 3.26
C ASN A 229 17.19 11.98 1.93
N GLY A 230 16.52 12.26 0.81
CA GLY A 230 17.13 12.27 -0.53
C GLY A 230 17.14 10.92 -1.27
N LYS A 231 16.57 9.87 -0.68
CA LYS A 231 16.32 8.57 -1.34
C LYS A 231 14.85 8.41 -1.71
N CYS A 232 14.58 7.71 -2.80
CA CYS A 232 13.24 7.33 -3.20
C CYS A 232 12.88 5.95 -2.62
N VAL A 233 11.79 5.88 -1.87
CA VAL A 233 11.35 4.68 -1.15
C VAL A 233 9.86 4.46 -1.37
N ASP A 234 9.42 3.20 -1.44
CA ASP A 234 8.00 2.85 -1.63
C ASP A 234 7.12 3.38 -0.50
N LYS A 235 7.59 3.28 0.75
CA LYS A 235 6.90 3.76 1.96
C LYS A 235 7.87 4.34 2.96
N CYS A 236 7.40 5.30 3.75
CA CYS A 236 8.17 5.80 4.88
C CYS A 236 8.40 4.70 5.93
N PRO A 237 9.53 4.74 6.65
CA PRO A 237 9.75 3.86 7.79
C PRO A 237 8.60 3.99 8.80
N THR A 238 7.92 2.89 9.09
CA THR A 238 6.71 2.93 9.93
C THR A 238 7.05 3.42 11.34
N PRO A 239 6.19 4.23 11.99
CA PRO A 239 6.43 4.70 13.36
C PRO A 239 6.55 3.58 14.41
N GLU A 240 6.00 2.41 14.10
CA GLU A 240 6.02 1.21 14.92
C GLU A 240 6.52 0.02 14.10
N LEU A 241 7.28 -0.87 14.73
CA LEU A 241 7.76 -2.13 14.17
C LEU A 241 7.13 -3.27 14.95
N TYR A 242 6.70 -4.34 14.26
CA TYR A 242 6.27 -5.55 14.92
C TYR A 242 7.51 -6.30 15.43
N ASP A 243 7.61 -6.48 16.74
CA ASP A 243 8.64 -7.30 17.36
C ASP A 243 8.11 -8.75 17.47
N PRO A 244 8.65 -9.69 16.68
CA PRO A 244 8.20 -11.08 16.69
C PRO A 244 8.53 -11.83 17.99
N ILE A 245 9.43 -11.32 18.83
CA ILE A 245 9.79 -11.94 20.12
C ILE A 245 8.77 -11.56 21.19
N THR A 246 8.41 -10.28 21.27
CA THR A 246 7.45 -9.79 22.27
C THR A 246 6.00 -9.81 21.79
N THR A 247 5.78 -10.13 20.51
CA THR A 247 4.50 -10.10 19.79
C THR A 247 3.76 -8.78 19.92
N GLN A 248 4.51 -7.69 20.04
CA GLN A 248 4.01 -6.33 20.21
C GLN A 248 4.58 -5.38 19.16
N TYR A 249 3.82 -4.33 18.87
CA TYR A 249 4.32 -3.19 18.12
C TYR A 249 5.18 -2.32 19.05
N VAL A 250 6.47 -2.25 18.74
CA VAL A 250 7.44 -1.41 19.44
C VAL A 250 7.70 -0.14 18.65
N LYS A 251 7.98 0.96 19.33
CA LYS A 251 8.29 2.24 18.67
C LYS A 251 9.55 2.09 17.81
N ASN A 252 9.46 2.47 16.55
CA ASN A 252 10.59 2.53 15.63
C ASN A 252 11.40 3.81 15.91
N PRO A 253 12.69 3.72 16.27
CA PRO A 253 13.55 4.90 16.43
C PRO A 253 13.68 5.71 15.13
N ASP A 254 13.65 5.05 13.98
CA ASP A 254 13.74 5.64 12.65
C ASP A 254 12.36 5.94 12.03
N GLY A 255 11.30 5.80 12.84
CA GLY A 255 9.92 5.97 12.40
C GLY A 255 9.62 7.37 11.89
N LYS A 256 8.98 7.46 10.73
CA LYS A 256 8.58 8.70 10.08
C LYS A 256 7.13 8.64 9.63
N TYR A 257 6.56 9.81 9.38
CA TYR A 257 5.21 9.99 8.87
C TYR A 257 5.24 10.45 7.42
N ALA A 258 4.34 9.91 6.61
CA ALA A 258 4.10 10.39 5.26
C ALA A 258 3.42 11.77 5.32
N PHE A 259 4.06 12.78 4.72
CA PHE A 259 3.47 14.09 4.48
C PHE A 259 3.65 14.47 3.02
N ASN A 260 2.54 14.51 2.27
CA ASN A 260 2.57 14.58 0.81
C ASN A 260 3.42 13.44 0.22
N ARG A 261 4.57 13.75 -0.38
CA ARG A 261 5.50 12.78 -0.98
C ARG A 261 6.83 12.69 -0.21
N ASP A 262 6.89 13.23 1.00
CA ASP A 262 8.08 13.26 1.85
C ASP A 262 7.86 12.51 3.16
N CYS A 263 8.92 11.92 3.69
CA CYS A 263 8.96 11.29 5.00
C CYS A 263 9.46 12.27 6.06
N VAL A 264 8.57 12.67 6.98
CA VAL A 264 8.87 13.65 8.03
C VAL A 264 8.86 13.01 9.42
N THR A 265 9.75 13.42 10.30
CA THR A 265 9.79 12.93 11.69
C THR A 265 8.67 13.50 12.55
N THR A 266 8.18 14.69 12.20
CA THR A 266 7.09 15.40 12.90
C THR A 266 6.17 16.06 11.90
N CYS A 267 4.85 15.88 12.05
CA CYS A 267 3.88 16.57 11.22
C CYS A 267 3.93 18.09 11.44
N PRO A 268 3.67 18.92 10.40
CA PRO A 268 3.53 20.36 10.55
C PRO A 268 2.47 20.76 11.59
N ALA A 269 2.65 21.90 12.26
CA ALA A 269 1.83 22.31 13.41
C ALA A 269 0.31 22.44 13.15
N HIS A 270 -0.12 22.56 11.90
CA HIS A 270 -1.52 22.64 11.49
C HIS A 270 -2.11 21.30 11.01
N MET A 271 -1.33 20.22 11.10
CA MET A 271 -1.69 18.86 10.69
C MET A 271 -1.76 17.96 11.93
N VAL A 272 -2.52 16.89 11.83
CA VAL A 272 -2.64 15.84 12.85
C VAL A 272 -2.12 14.51 12.31
N VAL A 273 -1.52 13.71 13.17
CA VAL A 273 -1.02 12.37 12.91
C VAL A 273 -2.19 11.40 12.87
N TYR A 274 -2.31 10.65 11.78
CA TYR A 274 -3.22 9.51 11.68
C TYR A 274 -2.45 8.33 11.09
N LYS A 275 -2.32 7.26 11.88
CA LYS A 275 -1.51 6.08 11.55
C LYS A 275 -0.06 6.49 11.20
N ASP A 276 0.34 6.24 9.97
CA ASP A 276 1.66 6.46 9.38
C ASP A 276 1.76 7.76 8.57
N GLY A 277 0.77 8.67 8.65
CA GLY A 277 0.75 9.91 7.87
C GLY A 277 0.19 11.14 8.57
N CYS A 278 0.43 12.30 7.97
CA CYS A 278 -0.05 13.60 8.41
C CYS A 278 -1.31 14.00 7.62
N VAL A 279 -2.43 14.20 8.32
CA VAL A 279 -3.71 14.59 7.73
C VAL A 279 -4.17 15.94 8.28
N SER A 280 -4.93 16.71 7.50
CA SER A 280 -5.41 18.03 7.94
C SER A 280 -6.56 17.95 8.95
N ARG A 281 -7.30 16.83 8.96
CA ARG A 281 -8.38 16.53 9.89
C ARG A 281 -8.43 15.03 10.13
N CYS A 282 -8.82 14.63 11.35
CA CYS A 282 -9.03 13.22 11.64
C CYS A 282 -10.14 12.63 10.76
N PRO A 283 -9.96 11.40 10.27
CA PRO A 283 -10.99 10.68 9.51
C PRO A 283 -12.21 10.34 10.38
N GLU A 284 -13.30 9.90 9.74
CA GLU A 284 -14.54 9.53 10.44
C GLU A 284 -14.27 8.51 11.55
N ASN A 285 -14.95 8.66 12.69
CA ASN A 285 -14.76 7.90 13.93
C ASN A 285 -13.44 8.17 14.67
N PHE A 286 -12.64 9.16 14.26
CA PHE A 286 -11.45 9.61 14.98
C PHE A 286 -11.54 11.09 15.37
N THR A 287 -10.90 11.46 16.46
CA THR A 287 -10.81 12.84 16.95
C THR A 287 -9.44 13.11 17.57
N ALA A 288 -9.05 14.37 17.64
CA ALA A 288 -7.87 14.83 18.38
C ALA A 288 -8.35 15.86 19.40
N ASP A 289 -7.97 15.67 20.67
CA ASP A 289 -8.35 16.59 21.75
C ASP A 289 -7.64 17.95 21.59
N GLU A 290 -8.18 19.01 22.23
CA GLU A 290 -7.55 20.34 22.22
C GLU A 290 -6.12 20.25 22.81
N GLY A 291 -5.12 20.45 21.95
CA GLY A 291 -3.70 20.36 22.31
C GLY A 291 -3.02 19.02 21.98
N ASP A 292 -3.77 18.02 21.51
CA ASP A 292 -3.22 16.78 20.94
C ASP A 292 -3.07 16.94 19.42
N ASN A 293 -2.03 16.34 18.84
CA ASN A 293 -1.82 16.27 17.41
C ASN A 293 -2.00 14.85 16.86
N VAL A 294 -2.54 13.90 17.64
CA VAL A 294 -2.77 12.51 17.22
C VAL A 294 -4.26 12.19 17.16
N CYS A 295 -4.71 11.62 16.04
CA CYS A 295 -6.06 11.15 15.86
C CYS A 295 -6.30 9.83 16.60
N ARG A 296 -7.27 9.80 17.50
CA ARG A 296 -7.66 8.62 18.28
C ARG A 296 -9.11 8.23 18.00
N PRO A 297 -9.46 6.94 18.10
CA PRO A 297 -10.85 6.50 17.96
C PRO A 297 -11.77 7.24 18.93
N CYS A 298 -12.90 7.73 18.43
CA CYS A 298 -13.92 8.40 19.24
C CYS A 298 -14.50 7.43 20.28
N GLN A 299 -14.57 7.85 21.55
CA GLN A 299 -15.29 7.12 22.59
C GLN A 299 -16.80 7.44 22.50
N GLY A 300 -17.49 6.76 21.58
CA GLY A 300 -18.88 7.00 21.23
C GLY A 300 -19.03 7.93 20.02
N ALA A 301 -20.07 8.76 19.99
CA ALA A 301 -20.25 9.75 18.92
C ALA A 301 -19.11 10.79 18.95
N CYS A 302 -18.49 11.04 17.81
CA CYS A 302 -17.38 12.00 17.72
C CYS A 302 -17.81 13.41 18.13
N PRO A 303 -16.94 14.18 18.80
CA PRO A 303 -17.28 15.52 19.24
C PRO A 303 -17.68 16.43 18.07
N LYS A 304 -18.91 16.95 18.09
CA LYS A 304 -19.42 17.95 17.13
C LYS A 304 -19.91 19.16 17.92
N THR A 305 -19.28 20.31 17.68
CA THR A 305 -19.67 21.58 18.27
C THR A 305 -20.69 22.28 17.37
N CYS A 306 -21.83 22.67 17.95
CA CYS A 306 -22.94 23.32 17.25
C CYS A 306 -23.26 24.63 17.95
N ILE A 307 -23.34 25.71 17.17
CA ILE A 307 -23.56 27.06 17.70
C ILE A 307 -25.07 27.33 17.73
N ILE A 308 -25.64 27.53 18.91
CA ILE A 308 -27.09 27.74 19.06
C ILE A 308 -27.37 28.91 20.01
N GLU A 309 -27.77 30.06 19.48
CA GLU A 309 -28.03 31.26 20.28
C GLU A 309 -29.51 31.56 20.50
N GLN A 310 -30.41 30.75 19.94
CA GLN A 310 -31.87 30.95 19.99
C GLN A 310 -32.57 29.79 20.69
N HIS A 311 -33.81 30.01 21.12
CA HIS A 311 -34.62 28.95 21.72
C HIS A 311 -34.96 27.85 20.72
N VAL A 312 -35.18 26.64 21.22
CA VAL A 312 -35.47 25.47 20.39
C VAL A 312 -36.83 25.62 19.70
N ASN A 313 -36.85 25.45 18.39
CA ASN A 313 -38.03 25.55 17.54
C ASN A 313 -37.89 24.66 16.28
N SER A 314 -38.95 24.58 15.46
CA SER A 314 -38.99 23.68 14.31
C SER A 314 -38.01 24.04 13.18
N LEU A 315 -37.48 25.27 13.16
CA LEU A 315 -36.47 25.70 12.19
C LEU A 315 -35.06 25.24 12.56
N ASN A 316 -34.70 25.25 13.85
CA ASN A 316 -33.34 24.96 14.32
C ASN A 316 -33.14 23.56 14.93
N ILE A 317 -34.20 22.78 15.16
CA ILE A 317 -34.08 21.45 15.78
C ILE A 317 -33.13 20.49 15.02
N LYS A 318 -33.06 20.63 13.69
CA LYS A 318 -32.17 19.82 12.86
C LYS A 318 -30.69 20.13 13.10
N ASP A 319 -30.38 21.33 13.57
CA ASP A 319 -29.01 21.75 13.84
C ASP A 319 -28.41 21.03 15.04
N PHE A 320 -29.24 20.44 15.91
CA PHE A 320 -28.82 19.65 17.07
C PHE A 320 -28.44 18.20 16.72
N ILE A 321 -28.80 17.71 15.53
CA ILE A 321 -28.58 16.29 15.17
C ILE A 321 -27.07 15.99 15.13
N GLY A 322 -26.66 15.04 15.98
CA GLY A 322 -25.27 14.59 16.14
C GLY A 322 -24.38 15.56 16.92
N CYS A 323 -24.93 16.64 17.49
CA CYS A 323 -24.16 17.58 18.30
C CYS A 323 -23.84 17.01 19.67
N THR A 324 -22.59 17.13 20.10
CA THR A 324 -22.13 16.72 21.43
C THR A 324 -21.85 17.92 22.33
N LYS A 325 -21.49 19.08 21.75
CA LYS A 325 -21.27 20.34 22.46
C LYS A 325 -22.12 21.43 21.82
N VAL A 326 -22.98 22.05 22.62
CA VAL A 326 -23.74 23.23 22.21
C VAL A 326 -22.99 24.46 22.69
N ASP A 327 -22.39 25.19 21.75
CA ASP A 327 -21.86 26.52 22.03
C ASP A 327 -23.00 27.54 21.96
N GLY A 328 -23.68 27.73 23.08
CA GLY A 328 -25.04 28.24 23.01
C GLY A 328 -25.89 27.95 24.23
N VAL A 329 -27.18 28.13 24.05
CA VAL A 329 -28.25 27.87 25.02
C VAL A 329 -29.09 26.68 24.57
N ILE A 330 -29.73 26.01 25.52
CA ILE A 330 -30.88 25.14 25.25
C ILE A 330 -32.07 25.75 25.98
N GLU A 331 -32.93 26.47 25.25
CA GLU A 331 -34.17 27.01 25.81
C GLU A 331 -35.39 26.29 25.22
N ILE A 332 -36.17 25.64 26.08
CA ILE A 332 -37.42 24.99 25.73
C ILE A 332 -38.55 25.72 26.46
N ARG A 333 -39.41 26.37 25.68
CA ARG A 333 -40.43 27.29 26.19
C ARG A 333 -41.82 26.84 25.74
N LYS A 334 -42.86 27.58 26.14
CA LYS A 334 -44.24 27.30 25.70
C LYS A 334 -44.40 27.42 24.18
N ASP A 335 -43.79 28.45 23.58
CA ASP A 335 -43.82 28.75 22.14
C ASP A 335 -43.20 27.64 21.27
N THR A 336 -42.24 26.86 21.78
CA THR A 336 -41.72 25.65 21.13
C THR A 336 -42.83 24.68 20.70
N PHE A 337 -43.92 24.55 21.48
CA PHE A 337 -44.99 23.56 21.23
C PHE A 337 -46.32 24.16 20.75
N ILE A 338 -46.43 25.48 20.67
CA ILE A 338 -47.62 26.16 20.14
C ILE A 338 -47.32 26.91 18.82
N GLY A 339 -46.06 26.95 18.40
CA GLY A 339 -45.61 27.72 17.25
C GLY A 339 -45.41 29.19 17.59
N GLY A 340 -44.74 29.92 16.71
CA GLY A 340 -44.43 31.33 16.94
C GLY A 340 -43.71 31.96 15.77
N ALA A 341 -43.02 33.08 16.03
CA ALA A 341 -42.16 33.71 15.03
C ALA A 341 -40.85 34.20 15.66
N LEU A 342 -39.75 34.09 14.91
CA LEU A 342 -38.43 34.60 15.28
C LEU A 342 -38.22 35.99 14.68
N LEU A 343 -37.75 36.93 15.49
CA LEU A 343 -37.31 38.24 15.03
C LEU A 343 -35.89 38.14 14.48
N GLN A 344 -35.71 38.45 13.20
CA GLN A 344 -34.39 38.58 12.59
C GLN A 344 -33.73 39.93 12.90
N PRO A 345 -32.39 40.05 12.80
CA PRO A 345 -31.67 41.31 12.96
C PRO A 345 -32.13 42.43 12.01
N ASN A 346 -32.69 42.07 10.85
CA ASN A 346 -33.25 43.01 9.88
C ASN A 346 -34.69 43.46 10.20
N GLY A 347 -35.25 43.05 11.36
CA GLY A 347 -36.60 43.41 11.80
C GLY A 347 -37.72 42.53 11.22
N THR A 348 -37.40 41.52 10.41
CA THR A 348 -38.42 40.62 9.84
C THR A 348 -38.75 39.45 10.78
N PHE A 349 -39.98 38.94 10.69
CA PHE A 349 -40.44 37.79 11.47
C PHE A 349 -40.47 36.52 10.61
N ILE A 350 -39.80 35.45 11.07
CA ILE A 350 -39.91 34.12 10.46
C ILE A 350 -40.87 33.27 11.28
N PRO A 351 -42.05 32.88 10.75
CA PRO A 351 -42.93 31.96 11.44
C PRO A 351 -42.31 30.57 11.53
N TYR A 352 -42.60 29.85 12.61
CA TYR A 352 -42.22 28.46 12.79
C TYR A 352 -43.37 27.64 13.37
N ASP A 353 -43.47 26.39 12.91
CA ASP A 353 -44.55 25.48 13.27
C ASP A 353 -44.38 24.91 14.70
N PRO A 354 -45.48 24.52 15.36
CA PRO A 354 -45.45 23.83 16.65
C PRO A 354 -44.67 22.51 16.58
N MET A 355 -43.83 22.24 17.58
CA MET A 355 -43.11 20.97 17.69
C MET A 355 -43.87 19.95 18.55
N THR A 356 -43.53 18.68 18.35
CA THR A 356 -43.90 17.57 19.24
C THR A 356 -42.74 17.21 20.17
N PRO A 357 -42.99 16.68 21.38
CA PRO A 357 -41.93 16.25 22.30
C PRO A 357 -40.94 15.25 21.69
N ALA A 358 -41.38 14.38 20.77
CA ALA A 358 -40.53 13.38 20.13
C ALA A 358 -39.38 14.00 19.31
N GLN A 359 -39.57 15.21 18.76
CA GLN A 359 -38.53 15.89 17.98
C GLN A 359 -37.35 16.35 18.83
N LEU A 360 -37.53 16.48 20.15
CA LEU A 360 -36.43 16.83 21.06
C LEU A 360 -35.38 15.72 21.21
N GLU A 361 -35.65 14.51 20.71
CA GLU A 361 -34.66 13.44 20.68
C GLU A 361 -33.40 13.81 19.87
N ALA A 362 -33.48 14.83 19.00
CA ALA A 362 -32.32 15.42 18.34
C ALA A 362 -31.24 15.93 19.32
N LEU A 363 -31.61 16.25 20.57
CA LEU A 363 -30.69 16.71 21.60
C LEU A 363 -30.01 15.57 22.37
N SER A 364 -30.36 14.31 22.08
CA SER A 364 -29.89 13.15 22.84
C SER A 364 -28.38 12.96 22.84
N SER A 365 -27.66 13.38 21.81
CA SER A 365 -26.20 13.29 21.74
C SER A 365 -25.47 14.37 22.53
N VAL A 366 -26.17 15.40 23.00
CA VAL A 366 -25.56 16.57 23.66
C VAL A 366 -25.01 16.17 25.02
N ARG A 367 -23.70 16.42 25.22
CA ARG A 367 -22.96 16.18 26.46
C ARG A 367 -22.62 17.47 27.20
N GLN A 368 -22.51 18.60 26.49
CA GLN A 368 -22.07 19.86 27.07
C GLN A 368 -22.81 21.06 26.50
N VAL A 369 -23.13 22.03 27.36
CA VAL A 369 -23.71 23.32 27.00
C VAL A 369 -22.84 24.44 27.56
N THR A 370 -22.40 25.38 26.72
CA THR A 370 -21.49 26.45 27.15
C THR A 370 -22.19 27.57 27.93
N HIS A 371 -23.44 27.88 27.63
CA HIS A 371 -24.21 28.90 28.36
C HIS A 371 -25.12 28.26 29.40
N TYR A 372 -26.43 28.22 29.17
CA TYR A 372 -27.42 27.74 30.13
C TYR A 372 -28.50 26.86 29.50
N VAL A 373 -29.20 26.11 30.34
CA VAL A 373 -30.36 25.29 29.99
C VAL A 373 -31.60 25.84 30.69
N LEU A 374 -32.64 26.13 29.91
CA LEU A 374 -33.93 26.63 30.40
C LEU A 374 -35.06 25.71 29.92
N VAL A 375 -35.93 25.32 30.85
CA VAL A 375 -37.16 24.56 30.55
C VAL A 375 -38.36 25.21 31.24
N GLN A 376 -39.31 25.69 30.44
CA GLN A 376 -40.52 26.34 30.91
C GLN A 376 -41.71 25.98 30.02
N THR A 377 -42.27 24.78 30.21
CA THR A 377 -43.36 24.25 29.38
C THR A 377 -44.17 23.16 30.08
N GLU A 378 -45.47 23.11 29.83
CA GLU A 378 -46.39 22.12 30.42
C GLU A 378 -46.54 20.86 29.54
N LYS A 379 -45.83 20.79 28.39
CA LYS A 379 -45.97 19.70 27.41
C LYS A 379 -45.03 18.51 27.64
N LEU A 380 -44.09 18.62 28.58
CA LEU A 380 -43.08 17.59 28.84
C LEU A 380 -43.38 16.81 30.11
N LYS A 381 -43.25 15.48 30.03
CA LYS A 381 -43.28 14.58 31.20
C LYS A 381 -41.88 14.24 31.72
N SER A 382 -40.86 14.32 30.87
CA SER A 382 -39.46 14.04 31.19
C SER A 382 -38.51 14.84 30.31
N LEU A 383 -37.27 15.06 30.80
CA LEU A 383 -36.14 15.64 30.05
C LEU A 383 -35.14 14.57 29.58
N ASN A 384 -35.55 13.30 29.46
CA ASN A 384 -34.69 12.18 29.04
C ASN A 384 -34.03 12.37 27.65
N PHE A 385 -34.52 13.30 26.83
CA PHE A 385 -33.82 13.73 25.61
C PHE A 385 -32.49 14.46 25.90
N LEU A 386 -32.20 14.82 27.15
CA LEU A 386 -30.91 15.34 27.64
C LEU A 386 -30.18 14.32 28.53
N ARG A 387 -30.47 13.01 28.42
CA ARG A 387 -29.85 11.96 29.25
C ARG A 387 -28.32 11.93 29.22
N ASN A 388 -27.71 12.36 28.11
CA ASN A 388 -26.26 12.40 27.95
C ASN A 388 -25.63 13.74 28.37
N LEU A 389 -26.42 14.73 28.79
CA LEU A 389 -25.91 16.04 29.21
C LEU A 389 -25.10 15.88 30.50
N GLN A 390 -23.79 16.12 30.42
CA GLN A 390 -22.84 15.97 31.51
C GLN A 390 -22.51 17.29 32.20
N LYS A 391 -22.40 18.36 31.41
CA LYS A 391 -21.79 19.61 31.86
C LYS A 391 -22.50 20.85 31.32
N ILE A 392 -22.74 21.82 32.20
CA ILE A 392 -23.18 23.17 31.86
C ILE A 392 -22.10 24.16 32.31
N GLU A 393 -21.51 24.93 31.39
CA GLU A 393 -20.40 25.82 31.75
C GLU A 393 -20.86 27.15 32.37
N GLY A 394 -22.01 27.69 31.97
CA GLY A 394 -22.48 28.97 32.50
C GLY A 394 -21.66 30.18 32.07
N ARG A 395 -21.15 30.21 30.83
CA ARG A 395 -20.44 31.39 30.27
C ARG A 395 -21.33 32.63 30.17
N LYS A 396 -22.63 32.40 29.94
CA LYS A 396 -23.74 33.36 30.05
C LYS A 396 -24.81 32.69 30.88
N LEU A 397 -25.54 33.48 31.65
CA LEU A 397 -26.54 33.00 32.61
C LEU A 397 -27.91 33.58 32.28
N PHE A 398 -28.96 32.78 32.44
CA PHE A 398 -30.33 33.26 32.37
C PHE A 398 -30.60 34.20 33.53
N ASP A 399 -31.23 35.35 33.25
CA ASP A 399 -31.47 36.42 34.23
C ASP A 399 -30.18 36.83 34.98
N SER A 400 -29.03 36.75 34.29
CA SER A 400 -27.68 36.98 34.83
C SER A 400 -27.31 36.11 36.04
N LYS A 401 -28.04 35.00 36.29
CA LYS A 401 -27.93 34.24 37.54
C LYS A 401 -27.95 32.72 37.37
N TYR A 402 -28.80 32.19 36.50
CA TYR A 402 -29.08 30.76 36.46
C TYR A 402 -28.41 30.07 35.27
N ALA A 403 -27.74 28.95 35.53
CA ALA A 403 -27.20 28.08 34.49
C ALA A 403 -28.14 26.91 34.16
N LEU A 404 -28.95 26.49 35.13
CA LEU A 404 -30.05 25.55 34.93
C LEU A 404 -31.32 26.15 35.53
N TYR A 405 -32.35 26.35 34.71
CA TYR A 405 -33.60 27.00 35.11
C TYR A 405 -34.81 26.18 34.64
N ILE A 406 -35.47 25.47 35.56
CA ILE A 406 -36.62 24.61 35.29
C ILE A 406 -37.80 25.08 36.13
N THR A 407 -38.82 25.64 35.49
CA THR A 407 -39.96 26.20 36.24
C THR A 407 -41.28 26.11 35.48
N HIS A 408 -42.38 26.14 36.22
CA HIS A 408 -43.75 26.17 35.66
C HIS A 408 -44.00 25.05 34.62
N SER A 409 -43.32 23.91 34.79
CA SER A 409 -43.47 22.73 33.94
C SER A 409 -44.34 21.71 34.68
N PHE A 410 -45.63 22.01 34.80
CA PHE A 410 -46.51 21.33 35.77
C PHE A 410 -46.70 19.84 35.50
N SER A 411 -46.65 19.41 34.23
CA SER A 411 -46.78 18.00 33.83
C SER A 411 -45.46 17.20 33.94
N LEU A 412 -44.36 17.83 34.33
CA LEU A 412 -43.04 17.21 34.39
C LEU A 412 -42.99 16.26 35.60
N GLN A 413 -42.80 14.97 35.36
CA GLN A 413 -42.85 13.93 36.40
C GLN A 413 -41.45 13.53 36.89
N GLN A 414 -40.46 13.58 36.01
CA GLN A 414 -39.06 13.22 36.27
C GLN A 414 -38.11 14.05 35.41
N LEU A 415 -36.84 14.15 35.78
CA LEU A 415 -35.83 14.83 34.96
C LEU A 415 -35.24 13.89 33.91
N GLY A 416 -34.69 12.74 34.28
CA GLY A 416 -34.02 11.82 33.36
C GLY A 416 -32.66 12.32 32.83
N THR A 417 -32.09 13.36 33.43
CA THR A 417 -30.76 13.91 33.10
C THR A 417 -29.66 13.14 33.83
N ILE A 418 -29.59 11.83 33.59
CA ILE A 418 -28.73 10.88 34.33
C ILE A 418 -27.24 11.24 34.30
N SER A 419 -26.73 11.76 33.19
CA SER A 419 -25.29 12.03 33.04
C SER A 419 -24.82 13.33 33.68
N LEU A 420 -25.74 14.16 34.21
CA LEU A 420 -25.41 15.51 34.68
C LEU A 420 -24.53 15.43 35.93
N THR A 421 -23.28 15.84 35.78
CA THR A 421 -22.27 15.77 36.85
C THR A 421 -21.75 17.15 37.26
N SER A 422 -21.85 18.16 36.40
CA SER A 422 -21.26 19.47 36.70
C SER A 422 -21.99 20.67 36.09
N VAL A 423 -22.09 21.73 36.90
CA VAL A 423 -22.45 23.10 36.52
C VAL A 423 -21.31 24.00 36.98
N LEU A 424 -20.53 24.55 36.05
CA LEU A 424 -19.30 25.27 36.42
C LEU A 424 -19.56 26.64 37.04
N ASN A 425 -20.47 27.40 36.45
CA ASN A 425 -20.81 28.76 36.87
C ASN A 425 -22.33 28.96 36.82
N GLY A 426 -22.88 29.73 37.75
CA GLY A 426 -24.33 30.02 37.86
C GLY A 426 -25.09 29.11 38.84
N GLU A 427 -26.28 29.57 39.25
CA GLU A 427 -27.17 28.83 40.16
C GLU A 427 -28.05 27.81 39.41
N ILE A 428 -28.50 26.79 40.14
CA ILE A 428 -29.55 25.85 39.70
C ILE A 428 -30.88 26.28 40.33
N TYR A 429 -31.94 26.46 39.53
CA TYR A 429 -33.28 26.79 40.01
C TYR A 429 -34.32 25.82 39.46
N ILE A 430 -34.92 25.02 40.34
CA ILE A 430 -35.95 24.04 40.00
C ILE A 430 -37.15 24.27 40.90
N ALA A 431 -38.16 24.98 40.40
CA ALA A 431 -39.31 25.34 41.23
C ALA A 431 -40.63 25.46 40.48
N SER A 432 -41.74 25.23 41.19
CA SER A 432 -43.09 25.29 40.65
C SER A 432 -43.36 24.21 39.59
N ASN A 433 -42.85 22.99 39.81
CA ASN A 433 -43.11 21.82 38.95
C ASN A 433 -43.91 20.80 39.75
N PHE A 434 -45.24 20.89 39.68
CA PHE A 434 -46.15 20.25 40.65
C PHE A 434 -46.28 18.73 40.53
N ASP A 435 -45.89 18.12 39.41
CA ASP A 435 -45.84 16.65 39.27
C ASP A 435 -44.44 16.04 39.45
N LEU A 436 -43.41 16.87 39.68
CA LEU A 436 -42.01 16.43 39.65
C LEU A 436 -41.61 15.69 40.94
N CYS A 437 -41.31 14.40 40.80
CA CYS A 437 -40.82 13.52 41.87
C CYS A 437 -39.32 13.18 41.69
N TYR A 438 -38.79 12.28 42.54
CA TYR A 438 -37.43 11.68 42.51
C TYR A 438 -36.26 12.59 42.92
N ILE A 439 -36.40 13.89 42.76
CA ILE A 439 -35.30 14.87 42.88
C ILE A 439 -34.98 15.34 44.31
N HIS A 440 -35.74 14.90 45.31
CA HIS A 440 -35.71 15.46 46.68
C HIS A 440 -34.38 15.23 47.39
N ASN A 441 -33.81 14.04 47.24
CA ASN A 441 -32.56 13.64 47.89
C ASN A 441 -31.32 13.89 47.03
N ILE A 442 -31.48 14.42 45.80
CA ILE A 442 -30.34 14.73 44.94
C ILE A 442 -29.48 15.80 45.63
N PRO A 443 -28.16 15.57 45.79
CA PRO A 443 -27.26 16.52 46.42
C PRO A 443 -26.91 17.66 45.45
N TRP A 444 -27.88 18.49 45.08
CA TRP A 444 -27.78 19.49 44.02
C TRP A 444 -26.57 20.43 44.12
N ASN A 445 -26.18 20.82 45.34
CA ASN A 445 -25.01 21.68 45.54
C ASN A 445 -23.68 20.99 45.19
N LYS A 446 -23.60 19.65 45.23
CA LYS A 446 -22.40 18.90 44.79
C LYS A 446 -22.19 18.99 43.26
N LEU A 447 -23.25 19.29 42.51
CA LEU A 447 -23.16 19.46 41.05
C LEU A 447 -22.60 20.84 40.67
N ILE A 448 -22.60 21.82 41.57
CA ILE A 448 -22.13 23.18 41.30
C ILE A 448 -20.65 23.27 41.66
N ALA A 449 -19.79 23.61 40.71
CA ALA A 449 -18.34 23.72 40.95
C ALA A 449 -17.97 25.01 41.72
N SER A 450 -18.75 26.08 41.53
CA SER A 450 -18.55 27.37 42.21
C SER A 450 -19.01 27.32 43.67
N THR A 451 -18.15 27.76 44.59
CA THR A 451 -18.46 27.82 46.04
C THR A 451 -19.44 28.94 46.42
N HIS A 452 -19.73 29.88 45.51
CA HIS A 452 -20.61 31.02 45.77
C HIS A 452 -22.02 30.86 45.19
N SER A 453 -22.25 29.82 44.39
CA SER A 453 -23.54 29.54 43.76
C SER A 453 -24.24 28.41 44.51
N VAL A 454 -25.56 28.51 44.64
CA VAL A 454 -26.38 27.53 45.37
C VAL A 454 -27.54 27.03 44.50
N ALA A 455 -27.95 25.79 44.74
CA ALA A 455 -29.15 25.24 44.16
C ALA A 455 -30.39 25.65 44.96
N LYS A 456 -31.47 26.00 44.25
CA LYS A 456 -32.77 26.34 44.83
C LYS A 456 -33.83 25.42 44.25
N VAL A 457 -34.13 24.37 45.00
CA VAL A 457 -35.14 23.37 44.67
C VAL A 457 -36.30 23.49 45.64
N ARG A 458 -37.45 23.99 45.18
CA ARG A 458 -38.58 24.33 46.07
C ARG A 458 -39.91 24.34 45.33
N LYS A 459 -41.03 24.15 46.05
CA LYS A 459 -42.38 24.20 45.46
C LYS A 459 -42.55 23.23 44.28
N ASN A 460 -41.90 22.07 44.36
CA ASN A 460 -42.18 20.93 43.47
C ASN A 460 -43.17 20.00 44.20
N ARG A 461 -43.45 18.81 43.66
CA ARG A 461 -44.29 17.84 44.37
C ARG A 461 -43.66 17.47 45.71
N GLU A 462 -44.46 17.35 46.77
CA GLU A 462 -43.94 16.99 48.10
C GLU A 462 -43.48 15.51 48.14
N ALA A 463 -42.45 15.22 48.92
CA ALA A 463 -41.78 13.91 48.94
C ALA A 463 -42.71 12.80 49.44
N ASP A 464 -43.48 13.06 50.49
CA ASP A 464 -44.46 12.15 51.09
C ASP A 464 -45.56 11.73 50.11
N VAL A 465 -46.01 12.67 49.27
CA VAL A 465 -46.98 12.40 48.19
C VAL A 465 -46.35 11.53 47.12
N CYS A 466 -45.11 11.79 46.72
CA CYS A 466 -44.39 10.95 45.76
C CYS A 466 -44.21 9.52 46.28
N GLU A 467 -43.87 9.35 47.56
CA GLU A 467 -43.74 8.05 48.22
C GLU A 467 -45.06 7.29 48.27
N ALA A 468 -46.16 7.95 48.67
CA ALA A 468 -47.50 7.36 48.70
C ALA A 468 -47.99 6.91 47.31
N GLU A 469 -47.55 7.57 46.24
CA GLU A 469 -47.83 7.20 44.86
C GLU A 469 -46.87 6.14 44.29
N GLY A 470 -45.91 5.65 45.08
CA GLY A 470 -44.90 4.70 44.62
C GLY A 470 -43.88 5.29 43.64
N ARG A 471 -43.78 6.63 43.53
CA ARG A 471 -42.82 7.34 42.68
C ARG A 471 -41.51 7.57 43.43
N THR A 472 -40.81 6.47 43.71
CA THR A 472 -39.57 6.43 44.49
C THR A 472 -38.42 5.84 43.66
N CYS A 473 -37.19 6.05 44.12
CA CYS A 473 -36.01 5.48 43.48
C CYS A 473 -35.98 3.96 43.60
N ASP A 474 -35.28 3.31 42.66
CA ASP A 474 -35.06 1.86 42.70
C ASP A 474 -34.28 1.45 43.97
N MET A 475 -34.52 0.24 44.47
CA MET A 475 -33.86 -0.26 45.69
C MET A 475 -32.36 -0.47 45.53
N SER A 476 -31.88 -0.59 44.30
CA SER A 476 -30.45 -0.63 43.96
C SER A 476 -29.76 0.73 44.01
N CYS A 477 -30.51 1.83 44.21
CA CYS A 477 -29.96 3.17 44.39
C CYS A 477 -29.56 3.43 45.85
N ASP A 478 -28.56 4.29 46.06
CA ASP A 478 -28.39 4.95 47.35
C ASP A 478 -29.53 5.97 47.55
N LEU A 479 -30.57 5.56 48.27
CA LEU A 479 -31.76 6.36 48.52
C LEU A 479 -31.46 7.70 49.22
N SER A 480 -30.31 7.83 49.90
CA SER A 480 -29.87 9.07 50.52
C SER A 480 -29.40 10.14 49.52
N GLN A 481 -29.06 9.74 48.29
CA GLN A 481 -28.62 10.63 47.21
C GLN A 481 -29.68 10.81 46.10
N GLY A 482 -30.82 10.12 46.19
CA GLY A 482 -31.91 10.24 45.22
C GLY A 482 -31.61 9.67 43.82
N CYS A 483 -32.47 10.02 42.86
CA CYS A 483 -32.41 9.49 41.49
C CYS A 483 -33.05 10.47 40.48
N TRP A 484 -32.75 10.27 39.20
CA TRP A 484 -33.24 11.11 38.11
C TRP A 484 -34.62 10.67 37.57
N GLY A 485 -35.14 9.54 38.05
CA GLY A 485 -36.36 8.86 37.60
C GLY A 485 -36.46 7.45 38.19
N PRO A 486 -37.43 6.63 37.74
CA PRO A 486 -37.58 5.24 38.15
C PRO A 486 -36.55 4.33 37.46
N GLY A 487 -36.25 3.19 38.08
CA GLY A 487 -35.37 2.15 37.54
C GLY A 487 -33.93 2.23 38.05
N SER A 488 -33.28 1.06 38.09
CA SER A 488 -31.88 0.86 38.53
C SER A 488 -30.84 1.65 37.73
N GLU A 489 -31.20 2.13 36.54
CA GLU A 489 -30.36 2.97 35.72
C GLU A 489 -30.42 4.45 36.10
N MET A 490 -31.46 4.90 36.81
CA MET A 490 -31.67 6.33 37.10
C MET A 490 -31.04 6.80 38.42
N CYS A 491 -30.33 5.92 39.13
CA CYS A 491 -29.73 6.24 40.42
C CYS A 491 -28.68 7.35 40.30
N PHE A 492 -28.70 8.32 41.24
CA PHE A 492 -27.59 9.27 41.36
C PHE A 492 -26.29 8.52 41.67
N GLU A 493 -26.33 7.69 42.71
CA GLU A 493 -25.27 6.75 43.09
C GLU A 493 -25.89 5.36 43.34
N CYS A 494 -25.18 4.30 42.98
CA CYS A 494 -25.61 2.93 43.26
C CYS A 494 -25.35 2.57 44.72
N LEU A 495 -26.24 1.75 45.30
CA LEU A 495 -26.09 1.20 46.64
C LEU A 495 -24.81 0.35 46.74
N HIS A 496 -24.61 -0.55 45.76
CA HIS A 496 -23.46 -1.43 45.68
C HIS A 496 -22.55 -1.10 44.47
N TRP A 497 -22.76 -1.75 43.31
CA TRP A 497 -21.91 -1.58 42.13
C TRP A 497 -22.69 -1.03 40.93
N ARG A 498 -21.96 -0.43 39.99
CA ARG A 498 -22.49 0.06 38.71
C ARG A 498 -21.90 -0.74 37.55
N LEU A 499 -22.75 -1.28 36.67
CA LEU A 499 -22.37 -1.88 35.38
C LEU A 499 -22.95 -1.03 34.24
N GLY A 500 -22.09 -0.32 33.51
CA GLY A 500 -22.54 0.70 32.56
C GLY A 500 -23.32 1.79 33.30
N ASN A 501 -24.62 1.91 33.02
CA ASN A 501 -25.52 2.84 33.72
C ASN A 501 -26.42 2.16 34.76
N VAL A 502 -26.39 0.82 34.86
CA VAL A 502 -27.30 0.04 35.72
C VAL A 502 -26.63 -0.25 37.05
N CYS A 503 -27.36 -0.10 38.15
CA CYS A 503 -26.91 -0.55 39.46
C CYS A 503 -27.14 -2.06 39.62
N VAL A 504 -26.11 -2.78 40.04
CA VAL A 504 -26.11 -4.25 40.18
C VAL A 504 -25.61 -4.66 41.57
N ASP A 505 -26.02 -5.85 42.01
CA ASP A 505 -25.71 -6.39 43.33
C ASP A 505 -24.36 -7.09 43.44
N ASP A 506 -23.76 -7.55 42.33
CA ASP A 506 -22.46 -8.23 42.28
C ASP A 506 -21.80 -8.02 40.89
N CYS A 507 -20.48 -8.14 40.79
CA CYS A 507 -19.69 -8.11 39.54
C CYS A 507 -19.12 -9.49 39.15
N SER A 508 -19.54 -10.57 39.81
CA SER A 508 -18.95 -11.92 39.67
C SER A 508 -19.68 -12.83 38.67
N THR A 509 -20.60 -12.28 37.89
CA THR A 509 -21.33 -13.01 36.84
C THR A 509 -20.41 -13.36 35.67
N ASP A 510 -20.62 -14.49 34.99
CA ASP A 510 -19.84 -14.87 33.81
C ASP A 510 -19.88 -13.75 32.75
N GLY A 511 -18.71 -13.21 32.40
CA GLY A 511 -18.56 -12.10 31.45
C GLY A 511 -18.43 -10.71 32.10
N GLU A 512 -18.42 -10.63 33.43
CA GLU A 512 -18.22 -9.40 34.21
C GLU A 512 -17.00 -9.53 35.13
N TYR A 513 -16.42 -8.40 35.50
CA TYR A 513 -15.40 -8.33 36.54
C TYR A 513 -15.47 -7.01 37.30
N GLN A 514 -14.91 -7.01 38.51
CA GLN A 514 -14.80 -5.80 39.32
C GLN A 514 -13.68 -4.90 38.78
N ALA A 515 -14.05 -3.78 38.16
CA ALA A 515 -13.10 -2.81 37.65
C ALA A 515 -12.58 -1.86 38.74
N SER A 516 -13.43 -1.53 39.73
CA SER A 516 -13.04 -0.70 40.88
C SER A 516 -13.98 -0.93 42.10
N PRO A 517 -13.71 -0.32 43.27
CA PRO A 517 -14.50 -0.54 44.50
C PRO A 517 -16.02 -0.31 44.43
N LYS A 518 -16.56 0.29 43.36
CA LYS A 518 -18.01 0.40 43.08
C LYS A 518 -18.38 0.25 41.60
N GLN A 519 -17.49 -0.28 40.78
CA GLN A 519 -17.69 -0.36 39.33
C GLN A 519 -17.45 -1.78 38.83
N CYS A 520 -18.43 -2.34 38.13
CA CYS A 520 -18.28 -3.52 37.30
C CYS A 520 -17.96 -3.12 35.86
N ALA A 521 -17.27 -3.99 35.14
CA ALA A 521 -17.05 -3.88 33.71
C ALA A 521 -17.22 -5.24 33.03
N LEU A 522 -17.48 -5.21 31.72
CA LEU A 522 -17.60 -6.41 30.91
C LEU A 522 -16.21 -6.92 30.51
N CYS A 523 -16.07 -8.24 30.46
CA CYS A 523 -14.91 -8.91 29.88
C CYS A 523 -14.77 -8.61 28.38
N HIS A 524 -13.57 -8.86 27.85
CA HIS A 524 -13.36 -8.79 26.40
C HIS A 524 -14.29 -9.78 25.68
N PRO A 525 -14.81 -9.47 24.47
CA PRO A 525 -15.75 -10.34 23.75
C PRO A 525 -15.23 -11.77 23.49
N GLU A 526 -13.91 -11.92 23.37
CA GLU A 526 -13.22 -13.21 23.21
C GLU A 526 -13.00 -13.96 24.53
N CYS A 527 -13.40 -13.40 25.67
CA CYS A 527 -13.43 -14.09 26.96
C CYS A 527 -14.82 -14.72 27.20
N ILE A 528 -14.81 -15.91 27.82
CA ILE A 528 -15.98 -16.45 28.53
C ILE A 528 -16.03 -15.87 29.94
N SER A 529 -14.87 -15.84 30.62
CA SER A 529 -14.66 -15.22 31.93
C SER A 529 -13.31 -14.52 31.97
N CYS A 530 -13.17 -13.52 32.85
CA CYS A 530 -11.96 -12.71 32.95
C CYS A 530 -11.71 -12.19 34.37
N THR A 531 -10.49 -11.73 34.62
CA THR A 531 -10.10 -11.04 35.85
C THR A 531 -9.80 -9.56 35.63
N GLY A 532 -9.94 -9.07 34.39
CA GLY A 532 -9.54 -7.72 34.01
C GLY A 532 -9.87 -7.39 32.54
N PRO A 533 -9.53 -6.17 32.10
CA PRO A 533 -9.81 -5.71 30.74
C PRO A 533 -8.95 -6.41 29.68
N GLY A 534 -9.48 -6.57 28.47
CA GLY A 534 -8.72 -7.05 27.31
C GLY A 534 -8.64 -8.58 27.17
N SER A 535 -8.25 -9.02 25.98
CA SER A 535 -8.18 -10.41 25.53
C SER A 535 -7.15 -11.28 26.27
N ARG A 536 -6.17 -10.68 26.96
CA ARG A 536 -5.15 -11.40 27.73
C ARG A 536 -5.55 -11.67 29.19
N ASN A 537 -6.52 -10.94 29.71
CA ASN A 537 -7.02 -11.12 31.07
C ASN A 537 -8.17 -12.14 31.14
N CYS A 538 -8.38 -12.91 30.06
CA CYS A 538 -9.36 -13.98 30.05
C CYS A 538 -8.84 -15.16 30.89
N THR A 539 -9.69 -15.69 31.76
CA THR A 539 -9.44 -16.99 32.41
C THR A 539 -9.82 -18.15 31.49
N LYS A 540 -10.71 -17.91 30.52
CA LYS A 540 -11.09 -18.90 29.49
C LYS A 540 -11.44 -18.19 28.18
N CYS A 541 -10.80 -18.61 27.08
CA CYS A 541 -11.09 -18.09 25.74
C CYS A 541 -12.42 -18.64 25.20
N ARG A 542 -13.11 -17.80 24.43
CA ARG A 542 -14.31 -18.18 23.68
C ARG A 542 -13.97 -18.99 22.43
N HIS A 543 -12.89 -18.62 21.73
CA HIS A 543 -12.41 -19.31 20.53
C HIS A 543 -11.00 -19.89 20.75
N VAL A 544 -9.94 -19.20 20.30
CA VAL A 544 -8.56 -19.71 20.36
C VAL A 544 -7.63 -18.79 21.14
N SER A 545 -6.50 -19.32 21.62
CA SER A 545 -5.46 -18.55 22.29
C SER A 545 -4.19 -18.45 21.44
N LEU A 546 -3.65 -17.25 21.29
CA LEU A 546 -2.33 -16.99 20.73
C LEU A 546 -1.49 -16.31 21.81
N ASP A 547 -0.44 -16.98 22.30
CA ASP A 547 0.47 -16.46 23.33
C ASP A 547 -0.22 -15.87 24.58
N GLY A 548 -1.28 -16.55 25.04
CA GLY A 548 -2.06 -16.12 26.21
C GLY A 548 -3.11 -15.03 25.91
N GLU A 549 -3.25 -14.63 24.65
CA GLU A 549 -4.30 -13.71 24.19
C GLU A 549 -5.43 -14.47 23.51
N CYS A 550 -6.68 -14.23 23.93
CA CYS A 550 -7.83 -14.82 23.28
C CYS A 550 -8.19 -14.05 22.00
N ILE A 551 -8.13 -14.74 20.86
CA ILE A 551 -8.45 -14.19 19.54
C ILE A 551 -9.49 -15.06 18.84
N ARG A 552 -10.14 -14.49 17.83
CA ARG A 552 -11.23 -15.16 17.11
C ARG A 552 -10.75 -16.32 16.24
N ASN A 553 -9.68 -16.10 15.48
CA ASN A 553 -9.09 -17.08 14.55
C ASN A 553 -7.56 -16.96 14.59
N CYS A 554 -6.84 -18.06 14.40
CA CYS A 554 -5.39 -18.02 14.26
C CYS A 554 -4.97 -17.25 12.99
N PRO A 555 -3.85 -16.51 13.01
CA PRO A 555 -3.30 -15.85 11.83
C PRO A 555 -3.01 -16.85 10.69
N GLN A 556 -3.82 -16.84 9.63
CA GLN A 556 -3.83 -17.92 8.62
C GLN A 556 -2.49 -18.12 7.89
N GLU A 557 -1.67 -17.07 7.78
CA GLU A 557 -0.39 -17.16 7.05
C GLU A 557 0.77 -17.68 7.89
N THR A 558 0.67 -17.58 9.22
CA THR A 558 1.80 -17.80 10.13
C THR A 558 1.52 -18.83 11.21
N HIS A 559 0.25 -19.16 11.48
CA HIS A 559 -0.17 -20.09 12.52
C HIS A 559 -1.30 -21.00 12.05
N PHE A 560 -1.43 -22.15 12.70
CA PHE A 560 -2.57 -23.05 12.58
C PHE A 560 -3.19 -23.28 13.97
N GLU A 561 -4.47 -23.62 14.02
CA GLU A 561 -5.13 -23.97 15.27
C GLU A 561 -4.82 -25.42 15.63
N ASN A 562 -4.37 -25.66 16.86
CA ASN A 562 -4.33 -26.99 17.43
C ASN A 562 -5.74 -27.37 17.94
N PRO A 563 -6.44 -28.32 17.31
CA PRO A 563 -7.83 -28.64 17.64
C PRO A 563 -8.01 -29.29 19.02
N ALA A 564 -6.94 -29.76 19.68
CA ALA A 564 -7.02 -30.35 21.01
C ALA A 564 -6.91 -29.32 22.13
N THR A 565 -6.10 -28.28 21.92
CA THR A 565 -5.82 -27.25 22.93
C THR A 565 -6.52 -25.92 22.63
N HIS A 566 -7.03 -25.74 21.41
CA HIS A 566 -7.51 -24.46 20.87
C HIS A 566 -6.45 -23.35 20.99
N VAL A 567 -5.17 -23.70 20.80
CA VAL A 567 -4.03 -22.78 20.81
C VAL A 567 -3.52 -22.61 19.37
N CYS A 568 -3.14 -21.40 19.02
CA CYS A 568 -2.49 -21.08 17.75
C CYS A 568 -1.01 -21.44 17.83
N GLU A 569 -0.57 -22.38 16.99
CA GLU A 569 0.82 -22.82 16.91
C GLU A 569 1.45 -22.33 15.59
N PRO A 570 2.74 -21.97 15.58
CA PRO A 570 3.38 -21.39 14.41
C PRO A 570 3.58 -22.41 13.29
N CYS A 571 3.41 -21.96 12.04
CA CYS A 571 3.79 -22.70 10.85
C CYS A 571 5.31 -22.90 10.78
N HIS A 572 5.76 -23.88 9.98
CA HIS A 572 7.17 -23.98 9.64
C HIS A 572 7.66 -22.69 8.94
N ALA A 573 8.90 -22.26 9.20
CA ALA A 573 9.46 -21.01 8.69
C ALA A 573 9.49 -20.92 7.14
N ASN A 574 9.42 -22.06 6.44
CA ASN A 574 9.41 -22.14 4.98
C ASN A 574 7.99 -22.11 4.37
N CYS A 575 6.93 -22.16 5.19
CA CYS A 575 5.53 -21.99 4.76
C CYS A 575 5.12 -20.50 4.67
N TYR A 576 6.04 -19.59 4.98
CA TYR A 576 5.77 -18.16 5.15
C TYR A 576 5.04 -17.56 3.93
N SER A 577 4.01 -16.74 4.20
CA SER A 577 3.10 -16.08 3.25
C SER A 577 2.01 -16.95 2.58
N TYR A 578 1.97 -18.27 2.78
CA TYR A 578 0.90 -19.12 2.23
C TYR A 578 0.14 -19.94 3.28
N GLY A 579 0.55 -19.87 4.55
CA GLY A 579 -0.12 -20.56 5.64
C GLY A 579 0.16 -22.06 5.70
N CYS A 580 -0.39 -22.70 6.73
CA CYS A 580 -0.19 -24.11 7.01
C CYS A 580 -1.40 -24.74 7.70
N THR A 581 -1.41 -26.07 7.73
CA THR A 581 -2.33 -26.88 8.55
C THR A 581 -1.60 -27.65 9.66
N GLY A 582 -0.29 -27.42 9.80
CA GLY A 582 0.56 -27.99 10.83
C GLY A 582 2.00 -27.47 10.73
N SER A 583 2.87 -27.98 11.59
CA SER A 583 4.26 -27.53 11.73
C SER A 583 5.25 -28.15 10.73
N GLY A 584 4.79 -29.00 9.79
CA GLY A 584 5.61 -29.68 8.81
C GLY A 584 6.18 -28.78 7.69
N ASN A 585 7.36 -29.14 7.15
CA ASN A 585 8.05 -28.44 6.06
C ASN A 585 7.77 -29.04 4.67
N PHE A 586 6.54 -29.42 4.40
CA PHE A 586 6.13 -30.04 3.13
C PHE A 586 4.74 -29.54 2.75
N VAL A 587 4.36 -29.67 1.48
CA VAL A 587 3.03 -29.24 1.03
C VAL A 587 1.98 -30.30 1.41
N GLY A 588 0.91 -29.89 2.06
CA GLY A 588 -0.24 -30.75 2.39
C GLY A 588 -0.66 -30.71 3.86
N ILE A 589 -1.49 -31.68 4.24
CA ILE A 589 -2.04 -31.80 5.60
C ILE A 589 -0.91 -31.98 6.62
N GLY A 590 -0.91 -31.15 7.67
CA GLY A 590 0.13 -31.15 8.70
C GLY A 590 1.38 -30.35 8.33
N GLY A 591 1.41 -29.72 7.14
CA GLY A 591 2.49 -28.87 6.67
C GLY A 591 1.97 -27.59 6.00
N CYS A 592 2.73 -27.06 5.06
CA CYS A 592 2.43 -25.84 4.33
C CYS A 592 1.25 -26.03 3.36
N ASN A 593 0.43 -24.99 3.17
CA ASN A 593 -0.59 -25.00 2.14
C ASN A 593 0.02 -24.88 0.73
N ARG A 594 1.13 -24.13 0.63
CA ARG A 594 1.88 -23.88 -0.61
C ARG A 594 3.29 -23.42 -0.27
N CYS A 595 4.28 -23.76 -1.08
CA CYS A 595 5.63 -23.20 -0.96
C CYS A 595 5.83 -21.99 -1.86
N LYS A 596 6.70 -21.06 -1.47
CA LYS A 596 7.26 -20.08 -2.43
C LYS A 596 8.19 -20.77 -3.41
N TYR A 597 9.08 -21.61 -2.88
CA TYR A 597 10.01 -22.46 -3.62
C TYR A 597 9.96 -23.89 -3.07
N GLY A 598 10.10 -24.89 -3.94
CA GLY A 598 10.02 -26.29 -3.54
C GLY A 598 11.08 -27.16 -4.17
N VAL A 599 11.38 -28.29 -3.54
CA VAL A 599 12.17 -29.36 -4.18
C VAL A 599 11.20 -30.39 -4.74
N PHE A 600 11.31 -30.64 -6.03
CA PHE A 600 10.51 -31.67 -6.69
C PHE A 600 11.27 -32.98 -6.74
N ASP A 601 10.54 -34.04 -6.43
CA ASP A 601 11.01 -35.41 -6.55
C ASP A 601 10.29 -36.08 -7.72
N GLU A 602 11.08 -36.56 -8.69
CA GLU A 602 10.54 -37.18 -9.90
C GLU A 602 9.93 -38.56 -9.62
N ASP A 603 10.44 -39.29 -8.62
CA ASP A 603 9.98 -40.63 -8.28
C ASP A 603 8.61 -40.58 -7.61
N THR A 604 8.40 -39.62 -6.69
CA THR A 604 7.12 -39.43 -5.98
C THR A 604 6.17 -38.46 -6.69
N GLN A 605 6.62 -37.76 -7.73
CA GLN A 605 5.85 -36.75 -8.47
C GLN A 605 5.24 -35.69 -7.52
N SER A 606 6.00 -35.26 -6.53
CA SER A 606 5.54 -34.34 -5.48
C SER A 606 6.63 -33.40 -4.97
N ILE A 607 6.20 -32.34 -4.29
CA ILE A 607 7.11 -31.45 -3.57
C ILE A 607 7.44 -32.07 -2.22
N THR A 608 8.71 -32.42 -2.02
CA THR A 608 9.18 -33.10 -0.80
C THR A 608 9.49 -32.14 0.33
N ARG A 609 9.91 -30.92 0.00
CA ARG A 609 10.18 -29.86 0.98
C ARG A 609 9.99 -28.46 0.42
N CYS A 610 9.56 -27.53 1.28
CA CYS A 610 9.60 -26.10 0.96
C CYS A 610 10.99 -25.51 1.27
N LEU A 611 11.40 -24.54 0.45
CA LEU A 611 12.64 -23.78 0.60
C LEU A 611 12.33 -22.31 0.89
N ARG A 612 13.22 -21.67 1.65
CA ARG A 612 13.16 -20.24 1.98
C ARG A 612 14.04 -19.42 1.03
N GLU A 613 13.62 -18.19 0.73
CA GLU A 613 14.34 -17.24 -0.11
C GLU A 613 15.62 -16.73 0.57
N LEU A 614 16.75 -16.83 -0.13
CA LEU A 614 18.02 -16.22 0.27
C LEU A 614 18.63 -15.41 -0.91
N SER A 615 18.52 -15.89 -2.17
CA SER A 615 18.71 -15.07 -3.38
C SER A 615 17.96 -15.61 -4.61
N ALA A 616 17.55 -14.71 -5.53
CA ALA A 616 16.92 -15.09 -6.80
C ALA A 616 17.92 -15.66 -7.84
N GLU A 617 19.22 -15.43 -7.64
CA GLU A 617 20.28 -15.80 -8.59
C GLU A 617 20.85 -17.21 -8.33
N ARG A 618 20.65 -17.79 -7.13
CA ARG A 618 21.24 -19.08 -6.72
C ARG A 618 20.29 -19.97 -5.91
N LEU A 619 19.05 -20.10 -6.36
CA LEU A 619 17.97 -20.77 -5.61
C LEU A 619 18.30 -22.18 -5.11
N CYS A 620 18.83 -23.06 -5.96
CA CYS A 620 19.14 -24.46 -5.59
C CYS A 620 20.59 -24.61 -5.12
N SER A 621 21.52 -23.91 -5.77
CA SER A 621 22.97 -24.05 -5.53
C SER A 621 23.45 -23.42 -4.21
N GLU A 622 22.59 -22.68 -3.50
CA GLU A 622 22.89 -22.22 -2.13
C GLU A 622 22.78 -23.33 -1.07
N PHE A 623 22.06 -24.40 -1.38
CA PHE A 623 21.91 -25.54 -0.47
C PHE A 623 22.93 -26.62 -0.86
N PRO A 624 23.87 -27.01 0.03
CA PRO A 624 24.91 -28.00 -0.30
C PRO A 624 24.36 -29.36 -0.76
N ASP A 625 23.17 -29.73 -0.30
CA ASP A 625 22.49 -30.97 -0.68
C ASP A 625 21.71 -30.87 -2.00
N LEU A 626 21.69 -29.69 -2.64
CA LEU A 626 21.03 -29.42 -3.92
C LEU A 626 22.01 -28.92 -5.01
N GLU A 627 23.32 -29.12 -4.85
CA GLU A 627 24.33 -28.71 -5.84
C GLU A 627 24.12 -29.35 -7.23
N ASN A 628 23.51 -30.53 -7.29
CA ASN A 628 23.15 -31.23 -8.53
C ASN A 628 21.68 -30.99 -8.94
N TYR A 629 21.10 -29.87 -8.54
CA TYR A 629 19.76 -29.44 -8.93
C TYR A 629 19.82 -28.10 -9.69
N TYR A 630 18.97 -27.96 -10.70
CA TYR A 630 18.69 -26.70 -11.36
C TYR A 630 17.31 -26.19 -10.96
N TRP A 631 17.08 -24.88 -11.05
CA TRP A 631 15.75 -24.33 -10.81
C TRP A 631 14.98 -24.14 -12.12
N THR A 632 13.67 -24.30 -12.06
CA THR A 632 12.77 -23.99 -13.16
C THR A 632 11.43 -23.46 -12.65
N VAL A 633 10.63 -22.90 -13.54
CA VAL A 633 9.25 -22.50 -13.23
C VAL A 633 8.36 -23.75 -13.12
N PRO A 634 7.28 -23.72 -12.31
CA PRO A 634 6.32 -24.82 -12.21
C PRO A 634 5.76 -25.31 -13.56
N LEU A 635 6.20 -26.51 -13.98
CA LEU A 635 5.93 -27.07 -15.32
C LEU A 635 4.53 -27.69 -15.49
N SER A 636 3.84 -28.04 -14.40
CA SER A 636 2.50 -28.65 -14.43
C SER A 636 1.51 -27.90 -13.55
N THR A 637 0.22 -28.04 -13.85
CA THR A 637 -0.86 -27.41 -13.07
C THR A 637 -0.89 -27.89 -11.61
N LYS A 638 -0.55 -29.16 -11.36
CA LYS A 638 -0.39 -29.71 -10.00
C LYS A 638 0.74 -28.99 -9.25
N ILE A 639 1.91 -28.86 -9.86
CA ILE A 639 3.06 -28.19 -9.22
C ILE A 639 2.78 -26.70 -9.03
N GLN A 640 2.07 -26.05 -9.96
CA GLN A 640 1.64 -24.66 -9.82
C GLN A 640 0.74 -24.44 -8.60
N THR A 641 -0.08 -25.42 -8.22
CA THR A 641 -0.89 -25.32 -7.00
C THR A 641 -0.07 -25.50 -5.72
N GLU A 642 1.04 -26.25 -5.78
CA GLU A 642 1.90 -26.57 -4.63
C GLU A 642 3.05 -25.57 -4.44
N VAL A 643 3.54 -24.94 -5.52
CA VAL A 643 4.67 -23.99 -5.52
C VAL A 643 4.35 -22.75 -6.34
N ALA A 644 4.68 -21.57 -5.80
CA ALA A 644 4.32 -20.30 -6.41
C ALA A 644 5.32 -19.78 -7.46
N HIS A 645 6.64 -19.92 -7.23
CA HIS A 645 7.65 -19.23 -8.04
C HIS A 645 8.56 -20.18 -8.81
N ALA A 646 9.35 -20.97 -8.10
CA ALA A 646 10.36 -21.82 -8.72
C ALA A 646 10.57 -23.13 -7.95
N VAL A 647 11.00 -24.14 -8.68
CA VAL A 647 11.15 -25.51 -8.22
C VAL A 647 12.56 -25.99 -8.54
N CYS A 648 13.22 -26.59 -7.55
CA CYS A 648 14.49 -27.28 -7.74
C CYS A 648 14.23 -28.68 -8.29
N MET A 649 14.78 -28.97 -9.46
CA MET A 649 14.72 -30.27 -10.13
C MET A 649 16.13 -30.83 -10.29
N LYS A 650 16.25 -32.15 -10.20
CA LYS A 650 17.55 -32.83 -10.26
C LYS A 650 18.12 -32.75 -11.68
N CYS A 651 19.43 -32.54 -11.79
CA CYS A 651 20.13 -32.62 -13.06
C CYS A 651 20.05 -34.02 -13.67
N HIS A 652 20.27 -34.11 -14.98
CA HIS A 652 20.39 -35.41 -15.65
C HIS A 652 21.51 -36.25 -14.98
N PRO A 653 21.36 -37.58 -14.81
CA PRO A 653 22.31 -38.41 -14.08
C PRO A 653 23.76 -38.40 -14.58
N ALA A 654 23.98 -38.00 -15.84
CA ALA A 654 25.30 -37.83 -16.44
C ALA A 654 26.00 -36.50 -16.08
N CYS A 655 25.29 -35.59 -15.40
CA CYS A 655 25.78 -34.27 -15.03
C CYS A 655 26.09 -34.20 -13.53
N LYS A 656 27.20 -33.54 -13.19
CA LYS A 656 27.57 -33.13 -11.84
C LYS A 656 26.78 -31.89 -11.41
N SER A 657 26.66 -30.91 -12.30
CA SER A 657 25.84 -29.71 -12.15
C SER A 657 25.21 -29.33 -13.50
N CYS A 658 24.17 -28.50 -13.48
CA CYS A 658 23.45 -28.08 -14.68
C CYS A 658 22.62 -26.81 -14.42
N TYR A 659 22.20 -26.13 -15.48
CA TYR A 659 21.15 -25.10 -15.44
C TYR A 659 19.85 -25.54 -16.16
N GLY A 660 19.79 -26.78 -16.66
CA GLY A 660 18.62 -27.39 -17.27
C GLY A 660 18.72 -28.92 -17.36
N TYR A 661 17.62 -29.60 -17.71
CA TYR A 661 17.62 -31.04 -17.89
C TYR A 661 18.06 -31.46 -19.29
N GLY A 662 19.26 -32.04 -19.38
CA GLY A 662 19.80 -32.63 -20.59
C GLY A 662 21.28 -32.97 -20.41
N VAL A 663 21.90 -33.55 -21.44
CA VAL A 663 23.29 -34.02 -21.40
C VAL A 663 24.30 -33.08 -22.07
N ASP A 664 23.83 -32.07 -22.79
CA ASP A 664 24.69 -31.14 -23.54
C ASP A 664 25.07 -29.90 -22.71
N PHE A 665 26.33 -29.48 -22.77
CA PHE A 665 26.81 -28.31 -22.04
C PHE A 665 26.23 -26.99 -22.60
N VAL A 666 26.11 -26.84 -23.92
CA VAL A 666 25.70 -25.59 -24.56
C VAL A 666 24.25 -25.23 -24.22
N HIS A 667 23.36 -26.22 -24.18
CA HIS A 667 21.92 -25.99 -23.97
C HIS A 667 21.49 -26.13 -22.51
N TYR A 668 22.16 -26.98 -21.74
CA TYR A 668 21.71 -27.34 -20.39
C TYR A 668 22.76 -27.08 -19.31
N GLY A 669 23.98 -26.67 -19.68
CA GLY A 669 25.07 -26.44 -18.75
C GLY A 669 25.53 -27.69 -18.04
N CYS A 670 25.27 -28.86 -18.63
CA CYS A 670 25.64 -30.13 -18.04
C CYS A 670 27.17 -30.21 -17.90
N ASP A 671 27.66 -30.05 -16.67
CA ASP A 671 29.05 -30.33 -16.32
C ASP A 671 29.20 -31.84 -16.16
N CYS A 672 29.99 -32.48 -17.02
CA CYS A 672 29.98 -33.94 -17.11
C CYS A 672 30.51 -34.61 -15.84
N LEU A 673 29.79 -35.63 -15.38
CA LEU A 673 30.19 -36.40 -14.20
C LEU A 673 31.39 -37.31 -14.51
N ASN A 674 31.33 -38.04 -15.63
CA ASN A 674 32.35 -39.04 -16.00
C ASN A 674 33.08 -38.67 -17.30
N TYR A 675 32.35 -38.64 -18.43
CA TYR A 675 32.96 -38.47 -19.74
C TYR A 675 32.26 -37.44 -20.61
N THR A 676 33.03 -36.76 -21.46
CA THR A 676 32.57 -35.91 -22.57
C THR A 676 32.67 -36.70 -23.87
N TYR A 677 31.63 -36.65 -24.72
CA TYR A 677 31.62 -37.27 -26.05
C TYR A 677 31.31 -36.22 -27.12
N ARG A 678 32.17 -36.11 -28.12
CA ARG A 678 32.05 -35.12 -29.20
C ARG A 678 31.44 -35.78 -30.45
N GLU A 679 30.16 -35.50 -30.70
CA GLU A 679 29.44 -36.01 -31.88
C GLU A 679 29.76 -35.22 -33.15
N THR A 680 29.96 -33.90 -33.02
CA THR A 680 30.33 -33.00 -34.12
C THR A 680 31.37 -31.98 -33.64
N PRO A 681 32.04 -31.24 -34.54
CA PRO A 681 32.97 -30.18 -34.14
C PRO A 681 32.35 -29.11 -33.21
N THR A 682 31.01 -29.02 -33.19
CA THR A 682 30.24 -27.99 -32.47
C THR A 682 29.36 -28.53 -31.35
N SER A 683 29.27 -29.85 -31.13
CA SER A 683 28.43 -30.45 -30.07
C SER A 683 29.20 -31.46 -29.23
N SER A 684 29.09 -31.32 -27.90
CA SER A 684 29.68 -32.22 -26.91
C SER A 684 28.66 -32.55 -25.82
N VAL A 685 28.41 -33.84 -25.62
CA VAL A 685 27.43 -34.35 -24.66
C VAL A 685 28.10 -35.16 -23.56
N CYS A 686 27.49 -35.18 -22.38
CA CYS A 686 27.96 -35.96 -21.24
C CYS A 686 27.41 -37.38 -21.28
N VAL A 687 28.31 -38.35 -21.12
CA VAL A 687 27.95 -39.77 -21.11
C VAL A 687 28.52 -40.45 -19.86
N LEU A 688 27.77 -41.39 -19.31
CA LEU A 688 28.21 -42.19 -18.16
C LEU A 688 29.26 -43.25 -18.56
N GLN A 689 29.23 -43.68 -19.83
CA GLN A 689 30.14 -44.65 -20.43
C GLN A 689 30.46 -44.24 -21.88
N CYS A 690 31.70 -44.43 -22.31
CA CYS A 690 32.10 -44.10 -23.68
C CYS A 690 31.40 -45.01 -24.71
N PRO A 691 30.92 -44.46 -25.84
CA PRO A 691 30.37 -45.24 -26.94
C PRO A 691 31.39 -46.24 -27.51
N LYS A 692 30.89 -47.29 -28.19
CA LYS A 692 31.76 -48.24 -28.90
C LYS A 692 32.59 -47.53 -29.98
N ASN A 693 33.78 -48.06 -30.27
CA ASN A 693 34.74 -47.51 -31.23
C ASN A 693 35.18 -46.07 -30.89
N THR A 694 35.42 -45.85 -29.60
CA THR A 694 36.08 -44.65 -29.07
C THR A 694 37.22 -45.06 -28.14
N PHE A 695 38.19 -44.17 -27.93
CA PHE A 695 39.21 -44.31 -26.90
C PHE A 695 39.10 -43.18 -25.88
N ILE A 696 39.52 -43.46 -24.64
CA ILE A 696 39.47 -42.50 -23.54
C ILE A 696 40.75 -41.66 -23.57
N ARG A 697 40.60 -40.35 -23.70
CA ARG A 697 41.66 -39.37 -23.46
C ARG A 697 41.48 -38.77 -22.06
N PRO A 698 42.44 -38.98 -21.15
CA PRO A 698 42.40 -38.37 -19.83
C PRO A 698 42.34 -36.84 -19.92
N ALA A 699 41.53 -36.22 -19.06
CA ALA A 699 41.44 -34.77 -19.00
C ALA A 699 42.80 -34.15 -18.57
N PRO A 700 43.20 -33.00 -19.14
CA PRO A 700 44.46 -32.35 -18.80
C PRO A 700 44.47 -31.74 -17.39
N ASP A 701 43.30 -31.44 -16.81
CA ASP A 701 43.14 -30.80 -15.51
C ASP A 701 42.37 -31.69 -14.54
N ALA A 702 42.80 -31.73 -13.27
CA ALA A 702 42.08 -32.45 -12.21
C ALA A 702 40.70 -31.82 -11.96
N GLY A 703 39.64 -32.63 -12.07
CA GLY A 703 38.25 -32.20 -11.84
C GLY A 703 37.42 -31.99 -13.09
N ARG A 704 37.98 -32.21 -14.29
CA ARG A 704 37.21 -32.32 -15.54
C ARG A 704 36.98 -33.79 -15.92
N ALA A 705 35.88 -34.04 -16.62
CA ALA A 705 35.56 -35.34 -17.20
C ALA A 705 36.53 -35.71 -18.32
N ASP A 706 36.86 -37.01 -18.41
CA ASP A 706 37.68 -37.55 -19.50
C ASP A 706 36.93 -37.47 -20.83
N GLU A 707 37.64 -37.56 -21.96
CA GLU A 707 37.03 -37.39 -23.28
C GLU A 707 37.00 -38.69 -24.07
N CYS A 708 35.83 -39.08 -24.57
CA CYS A 708 35.64 -40.18 -25.50
C CYS A 708 35.88 -39.67 -26.92
N ILE A 709 36.94 -40.14 -27.56
CA ILE A 709 37.32 -39.72 -28.92
C ILE A 709 37.02 -40.84 -29.90
N PRO A 710 36.33 -40.58 -31.02
CA PRO A 710 36.11 -41.58 -32.06
C PRO A 710 37.42 -42.14 -32.60
N CYS A 711 37.47 -43.44 -32.82
CA CYS A 711 38.56 -44.08 -33.54
C CYS A 711 38.62 -43.60 -35.00
N ASP A 712 39.75 -43.80 -35.67
CA ASP A 712 39.82 -43.63 -37.12
C ASP A 712 38.75 -44.49 -37.81
N SER A 713 38.18 -43.98 -38.89
CA SER A 713 37.16 -44.66 -39.70
C SER A 713 37.57 -46.07 -40.18
N GLN A 714 38.87 -46.36 -40.25
CA GLN A 714 39.41 -47.66 -40.65
C GLN A 714 39.66 -48.61 -39.46
N CYS A 715 39.41 -48.18 -38.22
CA CYS A 715 39.59 -48.99 -37.01
C CYS A 715 38.29 -49.69 -36.57
N ASP A 716 38.42 -50.95 -36.13
CA ASP A 716 37.45 -51.63 -35.27
C ASP A 716 38.04 -51.68 -33.84
N GLY A 717 37.77 -50.63 -33.07
CA GLY A 717 38.45 -50.34 -31.80
C GLY A 717 39.84 -49.72 -31.97
N CYS A 718 40.24 -48.88 -31.03
CA CYS A 718 41.51 -48.14 -31.07
C CYS A 718 41.99 -47.79 -29.65
N ILE A 719 43.27 -47.47 -29.55
CA ILE A 719 43.92 -46.91 -28.35
C ILE A 719 44.37 -45.45 -28.55
N GLY A 720 44.14 -44.90 -29.75
CA GLY A 720 44.52 -43.56 -30.16
C GLY A 720 43.77 -43.14 -31.43
N PRO A 721 43.98 -41.90 -31.91
CA PRO A 721 43.12 -41.28 -32.91
C PRO A 721 43.48 -41.63 -34.36
N THR A 722 44.65 -42.21 -34.62
CA THR A 722 45.13 -42.42 -36.00
C THR A 722 44.82 -43.83 -36.51
N SER A 723 44.85 -44.00 -37.83
CA SER A 723 44.78 -45.31 -38.48
C SER A 723 45.92 -46.27 -38.09
N THR A 724 46.95 -45.80 -37.38
CA THR A 724 48.02 -46.64 -36.81
C THR A 724 47.81 -47.02 -35.34
N ASP A 725 46.78 -46.46 -34.70
CA ASP A 725 46.41 -46.72 -33.31
C ASP A 725 45.22 -47.68 -33.19
N CYS A 726 44.82 -48.29 -34.31
CA CYS A 726 43.74 -49.26 -34.34
C CYS A 726 44.13 -50.55 -33.60
N VAL A 727 43.18 -51.10 -32.84
CA VAL A 727 43.31 -52.45 -32.28
C VAL A 727 43.11 -53.49 -33.37
N GLU A 728 42.12 -53.27 -34.24
CA GLU A 728 41.87 -54.08 -35.44
C GLU A 728 41.46 -53.19 -36.62
N CYS A 729 41.70 -53.66 -37.85
CA CYS A 729 41.30 -52.93 -39.07
C CYS A 729 39.95 -53.39 -39.60
N VAL A 730 39.12 -52.42 -40.02
CA VAL A 730 37.87 -52.70 -40.72
C VAL A 730 38.13 -53.41 -42.05
N THR A 731 39.12 -52.92 -42.81
CA THR A 731 39.39 -53.34 -44.19
C THR A 731 40.71 -54.10 -44.33
N TYR A 732 41.85 -53.40 -44.41
CA TYR A 732 43.16 -54.01 -44.67
C TYR A 732 44.23 -53.50 -43.71
N LYS A 733 45.18 -54.38 -43.35
CA LYS A 733 46.39 -54.07 -42.58
C LYS A 733 47.54 -53.80 -43.54
N ASP A 734 48.27 -52.70 -43.34
CA ASP A 734 49.53 -52.42 -44.02
C ASP A 734 50.66 -52.31 -42.98
N TYR A 735 51.53 -53.31 -42.90
CA TYR A 735 52.61 -53.34 -41.90
C TYR A 735 53.72 -52.34 -42.26
N LEU A 736 54.03 -51.49 -41.29
CA LEU A 736 55.17 -50.57 -41.37
C LEU A 736 56.44 -51.41 -41.20
N SER A 737 57.35 -51.33 -42.18
CA SER A 737 58.56 -52.16 -42.30
C SER A 737 59.32 -52.30 -40.98
N ASP A 738 59.61 -53.56 -40.61
CA ASP A 738 60.35 -54.03 -39.42
C ASP A 738 59.71 -53.78 -38.04
N THR A 739 58.38 -53.60 -37.97
CA THR A 739 57.65 -53.54 -36.69
C THR A 739 56.33 -54.31 -36.72
N ASP A 740 55.83 -54.75 -35.57
CA ASP A 740 54.46 -55.29 -35.41
C ASP A 740 53.36 -54.22 -35.53
N ARG A 741 53.70 -52.99 -35.96
CA ARG A 741 52.74 -51.90 -36.14
C ARG A 741 52.19 -51.91 -37.55
N PHE A 742 50.88 -51.81 -37.65
CA PHE A 742 50.16 -51.74 -38.92
C PHE A 742 49.40 -50.43 -39.04
N ASN A 743 49.19 -50.00 -40.28
CA ASN A 743 48.30 -48.92 -40.65
C ASN A 743 47.02 -49.54 -41.24
N CYS A 744 45.85 -49.15 -40.73
CA CYS A 744 44.59 -49.57 -41.32
C CYS A 744 44.26 -48.71 -42.54
N THR A 745 44.07 -49.38 -43.68
CA THR A 745 43.78 -48.73 -44.96
C THR A 745 42.59 -49.38 -45.65
N ASN A 746 41.90 -48.60 -46.49
CA ASN A 746 40.86 -49.08 -47.39
C ASN A 746 41.41 -49.48 -48.78
N VAL A 747 42.67 -49.18 -49.08
CA VAL A 747 43.33 -49.53 -50.35
C VAL A 747 44.79 -49.88 -50.08
N CYS A 748 45.27 -51.02 -50.61
CA CYS A 748 46.65 -51.43 -50.45
C CYS A 748 47.62 -50.55 -51.27
N PRO A 749 48.85 -50.28 -50.77
CA PRO A 749 49.88 -49.54 -51.49
C PRO A 749 50.23 -50.14 -52.86
N ALA A 750 50.64 -49.30 -53.81
CA ALA A 750 50.91 -49.74 -55.19
C ALA A 750 52.11 -50.71 -55.32
N ASP A 751 53.05 -50.67 -54.37
CA ASP A 751 54.19 -51.59 -54.27
C ASP A 751 53.81 -52.94 -53.63
N ARG A 752 52.64 -53.03 -52.99
CA ARG A 752 52.11 -54.24 -52.33
C ARG A 752 50.60 -54.40 -52.57
N PRO A 753 50.15 -54.55 -53.84
CA PRO A 753 48.75 -54.41 -54.21
C PRO A 753 47.89 -55.64 -53.88
N TYR A 754 48.49 -56.77 -53.50
CA TYR A 754 47.78 -58.03 -53.26
C TYR A 754 47.36 -58.15 -51.79
N ILE A 755 46.33 -58.95 -51.51
CA ILE A 755 45.77 -59.10 -50.17
C ILE A 755 45.93 -60.54 -49.70
N SER A 756 46.45 -60.73 -48.49
CA SER A 756 46.56 -62.05 -47.87
C SER A 756 45.22 -62.54 -47.28
N ALA A 757 45.15 -63.82 -46.92
CA ALA A 757 43.99 -64.38 -46.22
C ALA A 757 43.67 -63.65 -44.89
N ASP A 758 44.70 -63.09 -44.24
CA ASP A 758 44.59 -62.31 -43.01
C ASP A 758 44.39 -60.80 -43.27
N ARG A 759 43.97 -60.42 -44.49
CA ARG A 759 43.71 -59.02 -44.91
C ARG A 759 44.94 -58.11 -44.86
N LEU A 760 46.14 -58.67 -45.04
CA LEU A 760 47.39 -57.92 -45.11
C LEU A 760 47.74 -57.55 -46.55
N CYS A 761 48.13 -56.30 -46.79
CA CYS A 761 48.71 -55.86 -48.06
C CYS A 761 50.10 -56.49 -48.30
N THR A 762 50.28 -57.16 -49.44
CA THR A 762 51.50 -57.90 -49.81
C THR A 762 51.86 -57.69 -51.27
N ASP A 763 53.16 -57.78 -51.57
CA ASP A 763 53.75 -57.81 -52.91
C ASP A 763 53.66 -59.20 -53.57
N ILE A 764 53.26 -60.23 -52.82
CA ILE A 764 53.13 -61.59 -53.31
C ILE A 764 51.71 -61.81 -53.87
N ASN A 765 51.63 -62.13 -55.15
CA ASN A 765 50.38 -62.58 -55.76
C ASN A 765 50.03 -64.00 -55.26
N MET A 766 49.17 -64.09 -54.26
CA MET A 766 48.73 -65.37 -53.69
C MET A 766 47.98 -66.27 -54.69
N ASP A 767 47.52 -65.73 -55.83
CA ASP A 767 46.92 -66.54 -56.91
C ASP A 767 47.99 -67.31 -57.73
N GLU A 768 49.26 -66.87 -57.75
CA GLU A 768 50.37 -67.58 -58.44
C GLU A 768 51.04 -68.64 -57.56
N VAL A 769 51.09 -68.44 -56.23
CA VAL A 769 51.70 -69.39 -55.27
C VAL A 769 50.91 -70.71 -55.17
N ILE A 770 49.61 -70.69 -55.51
CA ILE A 770 48.78 -71.89 -55.57
C ILE A 770 49.17 -72.78 -56.77
N TYR A 771 49.72 -72.23 -57.86
CA TYR A 771 50.09 -73.00 -59.06
C TYR A 771 51.42 -73.77 -58.91
N GLU A 772 52.44 -73.22 -58.23
CA GLU A 772 53.73 -73.92 -58.04
C GLU A 772 53.65 -75.11 -57.05
N LYS A 773 52.66 -75.15 -56.17
CA LYS A 773 52.45 -76.27 -55.23
C LYS A 773 51.80 -77.51 -55.88
N TYR A 774 51.26 -77.38 -57.10
CA TYR A 774 50.65 -78.48 -57.86
C TYR A 774 51.61 -79.13 -58.89
N GLU A 775 52.76 -78.55 -59.23
CA GLU A 775 53.73 -79.13 -60.20
C GLU A 775 54.90 -79.93 -59.59
N VAL A 776 55.06 -79.96 -58.26
CA VAL A 776 56.14 -80.75 -57.59
C VAL A 776 55.62 -82.08 -56.99
N ASN A 777 54.39 -82.51 -57.31
CA ASN A 777 53.81 -83.75 -56.75
C ASN A 777 53.09 -84.67 -57.75
N ILE A 778 53.43 -84.65 -59.05
CA ILE A 778 53.12 -85.76 -60.00
C ILE A 778 54.23 -85.94 -61.05
N VAL A 779 55.50 -86.09 -60.64
CA VAL A 779 56.54 -86.80 -61.42
C VAL A 779 57.36 -87.65 -60.45
N GLU A 780 56.71 -88.62 -59.80
CA GLU A 780 57.33 -89.84 -59.25
C GLU A 780 56.23 -90.87 -58.94
N ASN A 781 55.67 -91.43 -60.01
CA ASN A 781 55.08 -92.77 -60.00
C ASN A 781 55.09 -93.28 -61.45
N TYR A 782 55.99 -94.24 -61.72
CA TYR A 782 55.93 -95.29 -62.76
C TYR A 782 55.34 -94.91 -64.14
N GLY A 783 56.13 -94.82 -65.20
CA GLY A 783 57.56 -95.13 -65.31
C GLY A 783 58.21 -94.68 -66.60
#